data_AF-A0A6J8DMG4-F1
#
_entry.id   AF-A0A6J8DMG4-F1
#
_cell.length_a   1.000
_cell.length_b   1.000
_cell.length_c   1.000
_cell.angle_alpha   90.00
_cell.angle_beta   90.00
_cell.angle_gamma   90.00
#
_symmetry.space_group_name_H-M   'P 1'
#
loop_
_entity.id
_entity.type
_entity.pdbx_description
1 polymer ?
#
loop_
_entity_poly.entity_id
_entity_poly.type
_entity_poly.pdbx_seq_one_letter_code
_entity_poly.pdbx_strand_id
1 'polypeptide(L)'
;MKSVVTNDLFLRFASQIQQNGKTGESEDQAKELIKHLFQRSALTNETHFLSEISRINFITPYIVPDKYRLIRAQTSTDKLISFQEGVQHKYFMLAWTMESILPEYAVPMNEILKEKLHIKARPSIDCVVSHIHNVCYSLQHHPKTPDEHKQLMTIFYEYLENAIPDAEMKQLKTRFSTSPIIYIIEHNKFVEAKHVVIDLPKFSEIIPYLLKASTHFGQYFPLFKKLGTSENISVEHYYNNKTLKPSDQLVIIDNHGLKKRLRDQTVIDFICDWTTLKHHSKHIDPDFLLCTLPISMRPKILSSIVSEELLNSTNTVRSEMAEKLEAFVSGEEMRYIVSRLAKTHQKSSGAKLEESELQEILSKLRSFRVLALPVLQTSLSYKGEQVHGSIVHKRLYLNNNGNNIMYIKNEMLLTSEWMSKNASSIAQIITGICQDKVKVSGIQTSLAYFNSSYDTINEFLDEYGAVDIDFKFEDTSWYPAPGKALEQSLVDFLIVDFSAFEDGETVVYEHYDNSGDSNNDSVHVYIYVKVIKRISNENERFPIYLINVGEGQEIEARSHRLYKMVRPSDSTSSELEVYTDGNRSYTNEKLEEIFQLVEETLVDAWKLGQDDFKRVVRRLIRRWHPDKNQNSSFCTEVFKHIREFVKKLQDGNIDASKIDKYREHGGQDWQEYMQRASSGTTNKCYTFDMDGFADDIIGGYRRRNRNRQSYTKKYVPDPQPHMGRVWIQQAKYDIDAAISALEFVKEKSYNWICVQSQQAAEKALKAVQVSKDANRVTSDHSLMLPVVCENADLRQLVDELQTKIVNYSRLRYPRLLEFPKTPAELYTQKDAEESVELARKIVNTVDDIYFQ
;
A
#
# COMPACT_ATOMS: atom_id res chain seq x y z
N MET A 1 -93.53 42.74 -12.20
CA MET A 1 -92.83 43.32 -13.37
C MET A 1 -91.75 42.33 -13.80
N LYS A 2 -91.87 41.70 -14.97
CA LYS A 2 -90.79 40.90 -15.55
C LYS A 2 -89.78 41.90 -16.12
N SER A 3 -88.66 42.12 -15.43
CA SER A 3 -87.56 42.94 -15.98
C SER A 3 -87.01 42.21 -17.21
N VAL A 4 -87.28 42.74 -18.40
CA VAL A 4 -86.69 42.24 -19.64
C VAL A 4 -85.19 42.53 -19.57
N VAL A 5 -84.38 41.50 -19.29
CA VAL A 5 -82.92 41.61 -19.32
C VAL A 5 -82.52 41.89 -20.76
N THR A 6 -81.96 43.07 -21.06
CA THR A 6 -81.44 43.41 -22.39
C THR A 6 -80.10 42.70 -22.66
N ASN A 7 -79.65 42.67 -23.91
CA ASN A 7 -78.37 42.03 -24.28
C ASN A 7 -77.17 42.73 -23.61
N ASP A 8 -77.15 44.06 -23.57
CA ASP A 8 -76.10 44.84 -22.88
C ASP A 8 -76.07 44.56 -21.37
N LEU A 9 -77.25 44.46 -20.74
CA LEU A 9 -77.35 44.17 -19.33
C LEU A 9 -76.85 42.74 -19.02
N PHE A 10 -77.15 41.79 -19.91
CA PHE A 10 -76.64 40.42 -19.81
C PHE A 10 -75.11 40.38 -19.90
N LEU A 11 -74.50 41.05 -20.89
CA LEU A 11 -73.04 41.09 -21.06
C LEU A 11 -72.34 41.75 -19.86
N ARG A 12 -72.95 42.80 -19.28
CA ARG A 12 -72.45 43.43 -18.04
C ARG A 12 -72.49 42.49 -16.85
N PHE A 13 -73.60 41.75 -16.65
CA PHE A 13 -73.68 40.76 -15.58
C PHE A 13 -72.67 39.63 -15.75
N ALA A 14 -72.53 39.09 -16.97
CA ALA A 14 -71.52 38.07 -17.26
C ALA A 14 -70.09 38.59 -16.99
N SER A 15 -69.80 39.84 -17.38
CA SER A 15 -68.49 40.48 -17.11
C SER A 15 -68.25 40.73 -15.62
N GLN A 16 -69.30 41.04 -14.86
CA GLN A 16 -69.21 41.20 -13.41
C GLN A 16 -68.89 39.87 -12.72
N ILE A 17 -69.52 38.76 -13.14
CA ILE A 17 -69.20 37.42 -12.64
C ILE A 17 -67.73 37.08 -12.95
N GLN A 18 -67.24 37.42 -14.15
CA GLN A 18 -65.82 37.24 -14.50
C GLN A 18 -64.88 38.05 -13.58
N GLN A 19 -65.23 39.29 -13.25
CA GLN A 19 -64.42 40.14 -12.35
C GLN A 19 -64.43 39.66 -10.90
N ASN A 20 -65.56 39.15 -10.41
CA ASN A 20 -65.71 38.62 -9.06
C ASN A 20 -64.92 37.32 -8.85
N GLY A 21 -64.52 36.64 -9.93
CA GLY A 21 -63.78 35.39 -9.86
C GLY A 21 -64.65 34.20 -9.39
N LYS A 22 -64.01 33.05 -9.18
CA LYS A 22 -64.70 31.81 -8.81
C LYS A 22 -65.05 31.82 -7.31
N THR A 23 -66.32 32.05 -6.98
CA THR A 23 -66.90 31.90 -5.64
C THR A 23 -68.15 31.00 -5.72
N GLY A 24 -68.66 30.53 -4.57
CA GLY A 24 -69.93 29.77 -4.55
C GLY A 24 -71.10 30.59 -5.10
N GLU A 25 -71.12 31.90 -4.83
CA GLU A 25 -72.14 32.82 -5.36
C GLU A 25 -72.02 33.00 -6.88
N SER A 26 -70.80 33.08 -7.42
CA SER A 26 -70.56 33.17 -8.88
C SER A 26 -71.08 31.93 -9.61
N GLU A 27 -71.05 30.74 -9.00
CA GLU A 27 -71.56 29.50 -9.59
C GLU A 27 -73.09 29.53 -9.75
N ASP A 28 -73.80 29.94 -8.70
CA ASP A 28 -75.27 30.03 -8.74
C ASP A 28 -75.74 31.16 -9.66
N GLN A 29 -75.04 32.30 -9.66
CA GLN A 29 -75.28 33.40 -10.60
C GLN A 29 -75.06 32.97 -12.05
N ALA A 30 -73.98 32.23 -12.35
CA ALA A 30 -73.71 31.72 -13.69
C ALA A 30 -74.77 30.71 -14.17
N LYS A 31 -75.21 29.79 -13.30
CA LYS A 31 -76.26 28.81 -13.61
C LYS A 31 -77.58 29.48 -13.96
N GLU A 32 -78.04 30.43 -13.15
CA GLU A 32 -79.31 31.12 -13.42
C GLU A 32 -79.21 32.02 -14.67
N LEU A 33 -78.06 32.65 -14.90
CA LEU A 33 -77.79 33.46 -16.09
C LEU A 33 -77.82 32.62 -17.38
N ILE A 34 -77.22 31.43 -17.37
CA ILE A 34 -77.24 30.48 -18.51
C ILE A 34 -78.63 29.90 -18.73
N LYS A 35 -79.35 29.55 -17.66
CA LYS A 35 -80.73 29.10 -17.75
C LYS A 35 -81.62 30.17 -18.38
N HIS A 36 -81.45 31.44 -18.00
CA HIS A 36 -82.16 32.55 -18.63
C HIS A 36 -81.73 32.76 -20.09
N LEU A 37 -80.45 32.56 -20.44
CA LEU A 37 -79.96 32.62 -21.82
C LEU A 37 -80.67 31.61 -22.73
N PHE A 38 -80.79 30.35 -22.29
CA PHE A 38 -81.40 29.29 -23.10
C PHE A 38 -82.94 29.33 -23.13
N GLN A 39 -83.59 30.13 -22.28
CA GLN A 39 -85.05 30.33 -22.28
C GLN A 39 -85.54 31.43 -23.23
N ARG A 40 -84.65 32.27 -23.78
CA ARG A 40 -85.02 33.35 -24.70
C ARG A 40 -85.46 32.80 -26.06
N SER A 41 -86.62 33.24 -26.55
CA SER A 41 -87.08 32.96 -27.91
C SER A 41 -86.25 33.74 -28.94
N ALA A 42 -85.97 33.13 -30.10
CA ALA A 42 -85.20 33.70 -31.23
C ALA A 42 -83.70 33.99 -30.99
N LEU A 43 -83.08 33.42 -29.94
CA LEU A 43 -81.65 33.57 -29.63
C LEU A 43 -80.72 33.22 -30.82
N THR A 44 -81.14 32.28 -31.68
CA THR A 44 -80.39 31.87 -32.87
C THR A 44 -80.17 33.00 -33.88
N ASN A 45 -80.95 34.09 -33.86
CA ASN A 45 -80.79 35.20 -34.81
C ASN A 45 -79.80 36.27 -34.31
N GLU A 46 -79.39 36.24 -33.05
CA GLU A 46 -78.55 37.26 -32.40
C GLU A 46 -77.06 36.89 -32.42
N THR A 47 -76.46 36.87 -33.61
CA THR A 47 -75.08 36.38 -33.82
C THR A 47 -74.02 37.20 -33.09
N HIS A 48 -74.14 38.54 -33.06
CA HIS A 48 -73.19 39.41 -32.38
C HIS A 48 -73.16 39.16 -30.87
N PHE A 49 -74.34 39.14 -30.25
CA PHE A 49 -74.50 38.88 -28.82
C PHE A 49 -73.95 37.50 -28.42
N LEU A 50 -74.27 36.45 -29.20
CA LEU A 50 -73.76 35.10 -28.97
C LEU A 50 -72.23 34.98 -29.13
N SER A 51 -71.63 35.74 -30.04
CA SER A 51 -70.17 35.78 -30.17
C SER A 51 -69.50 36.50 -29.01
N GLU A 52 -70.08 37.61 -28.52
CA GLU A 52 -69.52 38.34 -27.37
C GLU A 52 -69.62 37.54 -26.07
N ILE A 53 -70.79 36.98 -25.76
CA ILE A 53 -70.98 36.14 -24.57
C ILE A 53 -70.09 34.89 -24.60
N SER A 54 -69.82 34.33 -25.80
CA SER A 54 -68.99 33.13 -25.93
C SER A 54 -67.55 33.30 -25.44
N ARG A 55 -67.06 34.54 -25.32
CA ARG A 55 -65.70 34.90 -24.92
C ARG A 55 -65.57 35.30 -23.46
N ILE A 56 -66.68 35.52 -22.76
CA ILE A 56 -66.66 35.95 -21.36
C ILE A 56 -66.40 34.73 -20.47
N ASN A 57 -65.44 34.85 -19.56
CA ASN A 57 -65.06 33.80 -18.62
C ASN A 57 -65.94 33.88 -17.36
N PHE A 58 -67.19 33.42 -17.47
CA PHE A 58 -68.17 33.47 -16.38
C PHE A 58 -68.74 32.10 -15.98
N ILE A 59 -68.33 31.02 -16.65
CA ILE A 59 -68.87 29.66 -16.41
C ILE A 59 -67.97 28.92 -15.42
N THR A 60 -68.55 28.21 -14.46
CA THR A 60 -67.75 27.31 -13.62
C THR A 60 -67.45 26.00 -14.36
N PRO A 61 -66.17 25.60 -14.46
CA PRO A 61 -65.81 24.35 -15.13
C PRO A 61 -66.36 23.14 -14.38
N TYR A 62 -66.74 22.10 -15.10
CA TYR A 62 -67.13 20.83 -14.52
C TYR A 62 -65.96 20.21 -13.76
N ILE A 63 -66.19 19.82 -12.51
CA ILE A 63 -65.17 19.17 -11.68
C ILE A 63 -65.21 17.66 -11.94
N VAL A 64 -64.12 17.11 -12.49
CA VAL A 64 -63.98 15.68 -12.75
C VAL A 64 -63.95 14.89 -11.43
N PRO A 65 -64.51 13.66 -11.35
CA PRO A 65 -64.45 12.85 -10.15
C PRO A 65 -63.03 12.68 -9.58
N ASP A 66 -62.90 12.67 -8.24
CA ASP A 66 -61.61 12.61 -7.55
C ASP A 66 -60.73 11.45 -8.01
N LYS A 67 -61.34 10.30 -8.31
CA LYS A 67 -60.62 9.12 -8.81
C LYS A 67 -59.78 9.36 -10.06
N TYR A 68 -60.10 10.35 -10.89
CA TYR A 68 -59.30 10.71 -12.07
C TYR A 68 -58.38 11.90 -11.79
N ARG A 69 -58.82 12.87 -10.96
CA ARG A 69 -57.98 14.01 -10.55
C ARG A 69 -56.77 13.59 -9.72
N LEU A 70 -56.88 12.49 -8.96
CA LEU A 70 -55.77 11.88 -8.23
C LEU A 70 -54.68 11.33 -9.18
N ILE A 71 -55.06 10.85 -10.38
CA ILE A 71 -54.10 10.40 -11.39
C ILE A 71 -53.33 11.60 -11.94
N ARG A 72 -54.07 12.62 -12.38
CA ARG A 72 -53.51 13.86 -12.92
C ARG A 72 -54.47 15.01 -12.70
N ALA A 73 -53.93 16.13 -12.21
CA ALA A 73 -54.68 17.35 -11.97
C ALA A 73 -55.44 17.80 -13.23
N GLN A 74 -56.68 18.27 -13.01
CA GLN A 74 -57.52 18.82 -14.06
C GLN A 74 -57.08 20.26 -14.39
N THR A 75 -57.19 20.64 -15.66
CA THR A 75 -56.91 22.00 -16.12
C THR A 75 -58.06 22.96 -15.78
N SER A 76 -57.70 24.21 -15.44
CA SER A 76 -58.65 25.31 -15.20
C SER A 76 -59.57 25.15 -13.99
N THR A 77 -59.23 24.39 -12.94
CA THR A 77 -60.11 24.22 -11.77
C THR A 77 -60.38 25.51 -11.00
N ASP A 78 -59.44 26.45 -11.01
CA ASP A 78 -59.46 27.62 -10.12
C ASP A 78 -60.00 28.89 -10.78
N LYS A 79 -60.37 28.80 -12.07
CA LYS A 79 -60.81 29.94 -12.88
C LYS A 79 -62.17 29.65 -13.49
N LEU A 80 -62.90 30.72 -13.76
CA LEU A 80 -64.07 30.67 -14.63
C LEU A 80 -63.61 30.50 -16.08
N ILE A 81 -64.40 29.80 -16.88
CA ILE A 81 -64.14 29.48 -18.27
C ILE A 81 -65.19 30.13 -19.17
N SER A 82 -64.89 30.27 -20.46
CA SER A 82 -65.83 30.71 -21.48
C SER A 82 -66.40 29.52 -22.26
N PHE A 83 -67.47 29.77 -23.04
CA PHE A 83 -68.02 28.75 -23.94
C PHE A 83 -67.01 28.30 -25.01
N GLN A 84 -66.17 29.23 -25.50
CA GLN A 84 -65.19 28.97 -26.56
C GLN A 84 -64.03 28.07 -26.10
N GLU A 85 -63.63 28.17 -24.83
CA GLU A 85 -62.51 27.42 -24.26
C GLU A 85 -62.90 25.99 -23.86
N GLY A 86 -64.20 25.70 -23.78
CA GLY A 86 -64.72 24.52 -23.13
C GLY A 86 -65.19 23.40 -24.08
N VAL A 87 -64.93 22.16 -23.69
CA VAL A 87 -65.44 20.95 -24.35
C VAL A 87 -66.67 20.42 -23.63
N GLN A 88 -67.59 19.81 -24.37
CA GLN A 88 -68.77 19.14 -23.79
C GLN A 88 -68.38 18.13 -22.69
N HIS A 89 -69.14 18.14 -21.59
CA HIS A 89 -69.00 17.22 -20.46
C HIS A 89 -68.78 15.75 -20.84
N LYS A 90 -69.48 15.24 -21.86
CA LYS A 90 -69.36 13.83 -22.30
C LYS A 90 -67.95 13.38 -22.69
N TYR A 91 -67.06 14.32 -23.05
CA TYR A 91 -65.68 14.04 -23.40
C TYR A 91 -64.69 14.27 -22.26
N PHE A 92 -65.17 14.42 -21.02
CA PHE A 92 -64.28 14.72 -19.89
C PHE A 92 -63.14 13.71 -19.79
N MET A 93 -63.42 12.41 -20.03
CA MET A 93 -62.44 11.32 -19.98
C MET A 93 -61.32 11.43 -21.02
N LEU A 94 -61.45 12.26 -22.06
CA LEU A 94 -60.46 12.38 -23.13
C LEU A 94 -59.71 13.72 -23.09
N ALA A 95 -60.06 14.65 -22.20
CA ALA A 95 -59.58 16.02 -22.28
C ALA A 95 -59.27 16.71 -20.95
N TRP A 96 -59.55 16.09 -19.78
CA TRP A 96 -59.51 16.81 -18.49
C TRP A 96 -58.15 17.42 -18.10
N THR A 97 -57.04 16.93 -18.68
CA THR A 97 -55.69 17.45 -18.42
C THR A 97 -55.22 18.50 -19.41
N MET A 98 -55.99 18.76 -20.47
CA MET A 98 -55.57 19.61 -21.59
C MET A 98 -56.58 20.72 -21.89
N GLU A 99 -57.87 20.46 -21.76
CA GLU A 99 -58.94 21.43 -22.06
C GLU A 99 -59.91 21.58 -20.88
N SER A 100 -60.54 22.75 -20.79
CA SER A 100 -61.60 23.04 -19.84
C SER A 100 -62.86 22.26 -20.19
N ILE A 101 -63.57 21.74 -19.20
CA ILE A 101 -64.79 20.94 -19.42
C ILE A 101 -66.01 21.77 -19.05
N LEU A 102 -66.92 21.94 -20.00
CA LEU A 102 -68.21 22.59 -19.77
C LEU A 102 -69.13 21.67 -18.99
N PRO A 103 -69.81 22.16 -17.95
CA PRO A 103 -70.83 21.41 -17.25
C PRO A 103 -72.07 21.20 -18.13
N GLU A 104 -72.87 20.19 -17.82
CA GLU A 104 -74.05 19.81 -18.63
C GLU A 104 -75.04 20.97 -18.80
N TYR A 105 -75.24 21.79 -17.76
CA TYR A 105 -76.15 22.94 -17.81
C TYR A 105 -75.70 24.04 -18.77
N ALA A 106 -74.42 24.08 -19.16
CA ALA A 106 -73.84 25.07 -20.07
C ALA A 106 -73.84 24.59 -21.54
N VAL A 107 -74.30 23.38 -21.83
CA VAL A 107 -74.35 22.84 -23.20
C VAL A 107 -75.80 22.89 -23.71
N PRO A 108 -76.13 23.74 -24.70
CA PRO A 108 -77.49 23.82 -25.25
C PRO A 108 -77.82 22.55 -26.04
N MET A 109 -79.09 22.14 -26.06
CA MET A 109 -79.53 20.99 -26.88
C MET A 109 -79.51 21.28 -28.39
N ASN A 110 -79.65 22.55 -28.78
CA ASN A 110 -79.70 22.97 -30.18
C ASN A 110 -78.28 23.08 -30.78
N GLU A 111 -77.97 22.29 -31.82
CA GLU A 111 -76.66 22.29 -32.50
C GLU A 111 -76.29 23.66 -33.09
N ILE A 112 -77.27 24.41 -33.61
CA ILE A 112 -77.03 25.76 -34.16
C ILE A 112 -76.53 26.72 -33.07
N LEU A 113 -77.01 26.56 -31.84
CA LEU A 113 -76.54 27.36 -30.70
C LEU A 113 -75.14 26.95 -30.25
N LYS A 114 -74.77 25.67 -30.34
CA LYS A 114 -73.41 25.21 -30.03
C LYS A 114 -72.39 25.83 -30.98
N GLU A 115 -72.70 25.87 -32.27
CA GLU A 115 -71.85 26.50 -33.28
C GLU A 115 -71.72 28.01 -33.04
N LYS A 116 -72.83 28.71 -32.78
CA LYS A 116 -72.83 30.17 -32.54
C LYS A 116 -72.18 30.59 -31.22
N LEU A 117 -72.19 29.73 -30.21
CA LEU A 117 -71.45 29.93 -28.96
C LEU A 117 -69.99 29.44 -29.05
N HIS A 118 -69.54 28.99 -30.23
CA HIS A 118 -68.19 28.48 -30.47
C HIS A 118 -67.78 27.34 -29.52
N ILE A 119 -68.75 26.54 -29.05
CA ILE A 119 -68.48 25.38 -28.18
C ILE A 119 -67.80 24.30 -29.00
N LYS A 120 -66.67 23.78 -28.51
CA LYS A 120 -65.96 22.69 -29.17
C LYS A 120 -66.83 21.43 -29.18
N ALA A 121 -67.25 21.02 -30.38
CA ALA A 121 -68.09 19.83 -30.56
C ALA A 121 -67.38 18.54 -30.14
N ARG A 122 -66.05 18.47 -30.34
CA ARG A 122 -65.15 17.39 -29.92
C ARG A 122 -63.77 17.99 -29.58
N PRO A 123 -63.00 17.38 -28.66
CA PRO A 123 -61.61 17.75 -28.46
C PRO A 123 -60.80 17.46 -29.73
N SER A 124 -59.77 18.26 -30.01
CA SER A 124 -58.87 18.01 -31.14
C SER A 124 -58.07 16.72 -30.94
N ILE A 125 -57.70 16.04 -32.03
CA ILE A 125 -56.89 14.81 -31.95
C ILE A 125 -55.57 15.09 -31.21
N ASP A 126 -54.93 16.22 -31.48
CA ASP A 126 -53.69 16.63 -30.80
C ASP A 126 -53.85 16.79 -29.29
N CYS A 127 -54.99 17.33 -28.85
CA CYS A 127 -55.33 17.46 -27.44
C CYS A 127 -55.50 16.08 -26.80
N VAL A 128 -56.26 15.18 -27.43
CA VAL A 128 -56.51 13.84 -26.87
C VAL A 128 -55.23 13.01 -26.81
N VAL A 129 -54.36 13.12 -27.81
CA VAL A 129 -53.06 12.43 -27.83
C VAL A 129 -52.16 12.90 -26.69
N SER A 130 -52.04 14.22 -26.49
CA SER A 130 -51.30 14.79 -25.36
C SER A 130 -51.93 14.44 -24.01
N HIS A 131 -53.27 14.39 -23.95
CA HIS A 131 -54.00 13.96 -22.76
C HIS A 131 -53.67 12.52 -22.39
N ILE A 132 -53.77 11.58 -23.34
CA ILE A 132 -53.44 10.16 -23.16
C ILE A 132 -51.98 10.01 -22.70
N HIS A 133 -51.04 10.71 -23.34
CA HIS A 133 -49.63 10.70 -22.92
C HIS A 133 -49.46 11.09 -21.44
N ASN A 134 -50.03 12.24 -21.04
CA ASN A 134 -49.90 12.76 -19.67
C ASN A 134 -50.54 11.82 -18.64
N VAL A 135 -51.67 11.21 -18.98
CA VAL A 135 -52.38 10.28 -18.10
C VAL A 135 -51.61 8.98 -17.97
N CYS A 136 -51.22 8.33 -19.06
CA CYS A 136 -50.45 7.08 -19.04
C CYS A 136 -49.11 7.24 -18.30
N TYR A 137 -48.43 8.37 -18.49
CA TYR A 137 -47.19 8.68 -17.76
C TYR A 137 -47.44 8.80 -16.25
N SER A 138 -48.54 9.44 -15.83
CA SER A 138 -48.88 9.58 -14.42
C SER A 138 -49.34 8.25 -13.80
N LEU A 139 -50.03 7.41 -14.58
CA LEU A 139 -50.46 6.08 -14.16
C LEU A 139 -49.30 5.12 -13.86
N GLN A 140 -48.15 5.28 -14.53
CA GLN A 140 -46.96 4.49 -14.25
C GLN A 140 -46.50 4.60 -12.78
N HIS A 141 -46.81 5.71 -12.12
CA HIS A 141 -46.39 6.00 -10.75
C HIS A 141 -47.52 5.92 -9.72
N HIS A 142 -48.76 5.63 -10.13
CA HIS A 142 -49.92 5.67 -9.24
C HIS A 142 -50.41 4.26 -8.87
N PRO A 143 -50.59 3.95 -7.57
CA PRO A 143 -51.11 2.64 -7.14
C PRO A 143 -52.63 2.61 -7.30
N LYS A 144 -53.11 2.01 -8.39
CA LYS A 144 -54.53 1.76 -8.64
C LYS A 144 -54.79 0.30 -8.99
N THR A 145 -56.05 -0.11 -8.87
CA THR A 145 -56.47 -1.48 -9.14
C THR A 145 -56.44 -1.78 -10.65
N PRO A 146 -56.09 -3.00 -11.06
CA PRO A 146 -56.01 -3.36 -12.47
C PRO A 146 -57.31 -3.13 -13.26
N ASP A 147 -58.46 -3.26 -12.61
CA ASP A 147 -59.78 -3.05 -13.22
C ASP A 147 -60.05 -1.58 -13.57
N GLU A 148 -59.64 -0.64 -12.71
CA GLU A 148 -59.76 0.79 -12.99
C GLU A 148 -58.88 1.22 -14.16
N HIS A 149 -57.64 0.73 -14.21
CA HIS A 149 -56.74 0.93 -15.34
C HIS A 149 -57.33 0.34 -16.62
N LYS A 150 -57.90 -0.87 -16.55
CA LYS A 150 -58.50 -1.53 -17.71
C LYS A 150 -59.66 -0.72 -18.29
N GLN A 151 -60.57 -0.22 -17.46
CA GLN A 151 -61.70 0.60 -17.91
C GLN A 151 -61.22 1.87 -18.63
N LEU A 152 -60.27 2.60 -18.02
CA LEU A 152 -59.75 3.83 -18.60
C LEU A 152 -58.99 3.58 -19.90
N MET A 153 -58.14 2.57 -19.95
CA MET A 153 -57.38 2.22 -21.14
C MET A 153 -58.25 1.72 -22.28
N THR A 154 -59.36 1.02 -21.98
CA THR A 154 -60.33 0.61 -23.01
C THR A 154 -60.90 1.82 -23.75
N ILE A 155 -61.25 2.88 -23.03
CA ILE A 155 -61.77 4.13 -23.62
C ILE A 155 -60.71 4.81 -24.50
N PHE A 156 -59.45 4.81 -24.07
CA PHE A 156 -58.35 5.38 -24.85
C PHE A 156 -58.09 4.58 -26.13
N TYR A 157 -58.01 3.25 -26.04
CA TYR A 157 -57.80 2.41 -27.22
C TYR A 157 -58.98 2.47 -28.19
N GLU A 158 -60.22 2.46 -27.69
CA GLU A 158 -61.43 2.61 -28.51
C GLU A 158 -61.44 3.94 -29.26
N TYR A 159 -61.05 5.04 -28.62
CA TYR A 159 -60.92 6.33 -29.29
C TYR A 159 -59.82 6.31 -30.36
N LEU A 160 -58.63 5.79 -30.03
CA LEU A 160 -57.49 5.73 -30.95
C LEU A 160 -57.77 4.84 -32.17
N GLU A 161 -58.57 3.79 -32.02
CA GLU A 161 -58.93 2.88 -33.12
C GLU A 161 -60.04 3.44 -34.02
N ASN A 162 -61.06 4.09 -33.44
CA ASN A 162 -62.25 4.53 -34.19
C ASN A 162 -62.21 5.97 -34.69
N ALA A 163 -61.53 6.88 -33.99
CA ALA A 163 -61.59 8.31 -34.27
C ALA A 163 -60.48 8.81 -35.21
N ILE A 164 -59.44 8.01 -35.43
CA ILE A 164 -58.21 8.45 -36.12
C ILE A 164 -58.10 7.75 -37.48
N PRO A 165 -58.11 8.50 -38.60
CA PRO A 165 -57.87 7.94 -39.93
C PRO A 165 -56.49 7.31 -40.04
N ASP A 166 -56.37 6.21 -40.80
CA ASP A 166 -55.10 5.49 -40.98
C ASP A 166 -53.94 6.36 -41.51
N ALA A 167 -54.25 7.43 -42.24
CA ALA A 167 -53.27 8.39 -42.74
C ALA A 167 -52.54 9.18 -41.63
N GLU A 168 -53.23 9.52 -40.54
CA GLU A 168 -52.66 10.28 -39.41
C GLU A 168 -51.93 9.38 -38.41
N MET A 169 -52.19 8.07 -38.45
CA MET A 169 -51.60 7.09 -37.55
C MET A 169 -50.07 7.02 -37.62
N LYS A 170 -49.47 7.30 -38.79
CA LYS A 170 -48.00 7.38 -38.94
C LYS A 170 -47.38 8.48 -38.09
N GLN A 171 -48.06 9.63 -37.97
CA GLN A 171 -47.59 10.76 -37.15
C GLN A 171 -47.74 10.47 -35.64
N LEU A 172 -48.74 9.65 -35.28
CA LEU A 172 -48.96 9.22 -33.90
C LEU A 172 -47.93 8.22 -33.40
N LYS A 173 -47.43 7.32 -34.27
CA LYS A 173 -46.33 6.41 -33.91
C LYS A 173 -45.12 7.17 -33.37
N THR A 174 -44.75 8.29 -34.01
CA THR A 174 -43.67 9.16 -33.52
C THR A 174 -44.00 9.82 -32.18
N ARG A 175 -45.23 10.29 -31.96
CA ARG A 175 -45.63 10.95 -30.70
C ARG A 175 -45.74 9.97 -29.52
N PHE A 176 -46.17 8.74 -29.77
CA PHE A 176 -46.27 7.70 -28.75
C PHE A 176 -45.01 6.85 -28.59
N SER A 177 -43.96 7.09 -29.38
CA SER A 177 -42.72 6.30 -29.36
C SER A 177 -42.04 6.22 -27.99
N THR A 178 -42.15 7.27 -27.18
CA THR A 178 -41.61 7.36 -25.82
C THR A 178 -42.70 7.33 -24.74
N SER A 179 -43.95 7.09 -25.12
CA SER A 179 -45.09 7.11 -24.20
C SER A 179 -45.36 5.71 -23.66
N PRO A 180 -45.56 5.53 -22.34
CA PRO A 180 -45.90 4.24 -21.76
C PRO A 180 -47.39 3.91 -21.98
N ILE A 181 -47.81 3.83 -23.24
CA ILE A 181 -49.22 3.72 -23.65
C ILE A 181 -49.77 2.31 -23.49
N ILE A 182 -48.93 1.27 -23.53
CA ILE A 182 -49.39 -0.12 -23.47
C ILE A 182 -49.49 -0.54 -22.01
N TYR A 183 -50.71 -0.87 -21.58
CA TYR A 183 -50.99 -1.40 -20.25
C TYR A 183 -50.99 -2.94 -20.24
N ILE A 184 -50.11 -3.52 -19.42
CA ILE A 184 -50.00 -4.96 -19.20
C ILE A 184 -50.68 -5.32 -17.88
N ILE A 185 -51.87 -5.92 -17.97
CA ILE A 185 -52.75 -6.20 -16.83
C ILE A 185 -52.09 -7.20 -15.87
N GLU A 186 -51.45 -8.24 -16.42
CA GLU A 186 -50.84 -9.35 -15.70
C GLU A 186 -49.76 -8.88 -14.72
N HIS A 187 -49.08 -7.77 -15.06
CA HIS A 187 -48.02 -7.16 -14.24
C HIS A 187 -48.42 -5.83 -13.62
N ASN A 188 -49.64 -5.34 -13.87
CA ASN A 188 -50.11 -4.00 -13.53
C ASN A 188 -49.11 -2.90 -13.90
N LYS A 189 -48.57 -2.93 -15.13
CA LYS A 189 -47.51 -2.01 -15.59
C LYS A 189 -47.86 -1.33 -16.91
N PHE A 190 -47.47 -0.07 -17.01
CA PHE A 190 -47.52 0.73 -18.23
C PHE A 190 -46.14 0.76 -18.88
N VAL A 191 -46.07 0.44 -20.17
CA VAL A 191 -44.81 0.32 -20.92
C VAL A 191 -44.93 0.90 -22.33
N GLU A 192 -43.79 1.30 -22.86
CA GLU A 192 -43.67 1.78 -24.25
C GLU A 192 -43.92 0.65 -25.24
N ALA A 193 -44.49 0.97 -26.40
CA ALA A 193 -44.86 -0.02 -27.41
C ALA A 193 -43.66 -0.88 -27.87
N LYS A 194 -42.46 -0.32 -27.96
CA LYS A 194 -41.25 -1.03 -28.38
C LYS A 194 -40.79 -2.16 -27.44
N HIS A 195 -41.24 -2.15 -26.18
CA HIS A 195 -40.90 -3.17 -25.19
C HIS A 195 -41.94 -4.31 -25.15
N VAL A 196 -42.96 -4.29 -26.01
CA VAL A 196 -44.07 -5.23 -25.98
C VAL A 196 -44.10 -6.09 -27.25
N VAL A 197 -44.22 -7.40 -27.04
CA VAL A 197 -44.36 -8.40 -28.10
C VAL A 197 -45.70 -9.12 -27.94
N ILE A 198 -46.43 -9.30 -29.04
CA ILE A 198 -47.75 -9.94 -29.02
C ILE A 198 -47.62 -11.45 -28.77
N ASP A 199 -46.81 -12.13 -29.58
CA ASP A 199 -46.55 -13.57 -29.43
C ASP A 199 -45.22 -13.82 -28.72
N LEU A 200 -45.25 -13.73 -27.39
CA LEU A 200 -44.12 -14.03 -26.52
C LEU A 200 -44.46 -15.19 -25.56
N PRO A 201 -43.61 -16.21 -25.42
CA PRO A 201 -43.75 -17.21 -24.36
C PRO A 201 -43.52 -16.57 -22.99
N LYS A 202 -44.36 -16.90 -21.99
CA LYS A 202 -44.28 -16.28 -20.65
C LYS A 202 -42.89 -16.38 -19.98
N PHE A 203 -42.18 -17.48 -20.20
CA PHE A 203 -40.84 -17.69 -19.63
C PHE A 203 -39.76 -16.80 -20.28
N SER A 204 -40.06 -16.17 -21.42
CA SER A 204 -39.15 -15.28 -22.15
C SER A 204 -39.35 -13.79 -21.80
N GLU A 205 -40.27 -13.47 -20.88
CA GLU A 205 -40.48 -12.11 -20.39
C GLU A 205 -39.29 -11.62 -19.56
N ILE A 206 -38.87 -10.37 -19.81
CA ILE A 206 -37.82 -9.67 -19.07
C ILE A 206 -38.42 -8.37 -18.57
N ILE A 207 -39.00 -8.37 -17.37
CA ILE A 207 -39.70 -7.21 -16.82
C ILE A 207 -38.68 -6.11 -16.43
N PRO A 208 -38.84 -4.82 -16.85
CA PRO A 208 -39.88 -4.23 -17.70
C PRO A 208 -39.51 -4.07 -19.19
N TYR A 209 -38.36 -4.61 -19.61
CA TYR A 209 -37.75 -4.38 -20.93
C TYR A 209 -38.38 -5.18 -22.09
N LEU A 210 -38.92 -6.36 -21.82
CA LEU A 210 -39.58 -7.23 -22.79
C LEU A 210 -40.79 -7.90 -22.13
N LEU A 211 -41.98 -7.53 -22.56
CA LEU A 211 -43.24 -8.01 -21.97
C LEU A 211 -44.17 -8.57 -23.06
N LYS A 212 -44.97 -9.57 -22.67
CA LYS A 212 -46.05 -10.07 -23.52
C LYS A 212 -47.22 -9.09 -23.47
N ALA A 213 -47.83 -8.80 -24.62
CA ALA A 213 -49.07 -8.03 -24.69
C ALA A 213 -50.21 -8.74 -23.92
N SER A 214 -50.98 -7.98 -23.14
CA SER A 214 -52.08 -8.54 -22.36
C SER A 214 -53.19 -9.06 -23.27
N THR A 215 -53.58 -10.32 -23.10
CA THR A 215 -54.62 -10.95 -23.94
C THR A 215 -56.00 -10.32 -23.74
N HIS A 216 -56.21 -9.64 -22.60
CA HIS A 216 -57.43 -8.87 -22.31
C HIS A 216 -57.68 -7.71 -23.28
N PHE A 217 -56.64 -7.21 -23.95
CA PHE A 217 -56.74 -6.18 -24.99
C PHE A 217 -56.56 -6.76 -26.41
N GLY A 218 -56.79 -8.06 -26.59
CA GLY A 218 -56.59 -8.76 -27.87
C GLY A 218 -57.26 -8.10 -29.08
N GLN A 219 -58.45 -7.52 -28.89
CA GLN A 219 -59.15 -6.78 -29.95
C GLN A 219 -58.37 -5.56 -30.47
N TYR A 220 -57.52 -4.95 -29.63
CA TYR A 220 -56.71 -3.78 -29.95
C TYR A 220 -55.29 -4.13 -30.42
N PHE A 221 -54.95 -5.41 -30.62
CA PHE A 221 -53.64 -5.81 -31.15
C PHE A 221 -53.30 -5.19 -32.52
N PRO A 222 -54.25 -5.01 -33.47
CA PRO A 222 -53.98 -4.26 -34.69
C PRO A 222 -53.55 -2.81 -34.41
N LEU A 223 -54.17 -2.14 -33.44
CA LEU A 223 -53.76 -0.80 -32.98
C LEU A 223 -52.36 -0.83 -32.37
N PHE A 224 -52.04 -1.82 -31.53
CA PHE A 224 -50.71 -1.94 -30.91
C PHE A 224 -49.61 -2.10 -31.96
N LYS A 225 -49.82 -2.91 -33.00
CA LYS A 225 -48.89 -3.01 -34.14
C LYS A 225 -48.68 -1.66 -34.83
N LYS A 226 -49.75 -0.87 -35.02
CA LYS A 226 -49.66 0.50 -35.58
C LYS A 226 -48.86 1.45 -34.67
N LEU A 227 -49.00 1.31 -33.35
CA LEU A 227 -48.26 2.09 -32.34
C LEU A 227 -46.78 1.67 -32.21
N GLY A 228 -46.40 0.48 -32.68
CA GLY A 228 -45.01 0.02 -32.75
C GLY A 228 -44.68 -1.23 -31.95
N THR A 229 -45.67 -1.98 -31.45
CA THR A 229 -45.42 -3.30 -30.86
C THR A 229 -45.07 -4.33 -31.92
N SER A 230 -44.14 -5.23 -31.62
CA SER A 230 -43.76 -6.30 -32.56
C SER A 230 -44.65 -7.53 -32.41
N GLU A 231 -44.88 -8.24 -33.51
CA GLU A 231 -45.62 -9.50 -33.48
C GLU A 231 -44.80 -10.63 -32.87
N ASN A 232 -43.56 -10.77 -33.32
CA ASN A 232 -42.60 -11.76 -32.85
C ASN A 232 -41.40 -11.09 -32.18
N ILE A 233 -40.70 -11.86 -31.35
CA ILE A 233 -39.45 -11.41 -30.74
C ILE A 233 -38.37 -11.16 -31.81
N SER A 234 -37.65 -10.07 -31.69
CA SER A 234 -36.53 -9.71 -32.57
C SER A 234 -35.31 -9.29 -31.74
N VAL A 235 -34.13 -9.30 -32.38
CA VAL A 235 -32.86 -8.89 -31.75
C VAL A 235 -32.92 -7.46 -31.21
N GLU A 236 -33.71 -6.57 -31.84
CA GLU A 236 -33.90 -5.18 -31.41
C GLU A 236 -34.50 -5.07 -29.99
N HIS A 237 -35.31 -6.04 -29.56
CA HIS A 237 -35.89 -6.03 -28.22
C HIS A 237 -34.88 -6.32 -27.11
N TYR A 238 -33.78 -6.99 -27.43
CA TYR A 238 -32.68 -7.23 -26.49
C TYR A 238 -31.67 -6.07 -26.47
N TYR A 239 -31.75 -5.16 -27.43
CA TYR A 239 -30.78 -4.11 -27.68
C TYR A 239 -31.39 -2.73 -27.39
N ASN A 240 -31.29 -2.26 -26.14
CA ASN A 240 -31.74 -0.92 -25.73
C ASN A 240 -30.81 0.21 -26.25
N ASN A 241 -30.59 0.29 -27.56
CA ASN A 241 -29.71 1.28 -28.21
C ASN A 241 -28.23 1.27 -27.75
N LYS A 242 -27.73 0.16 -27.18
CA LYS A 242 -26.34 0.03 -26.69
C LYS A 242 -25.55 -1.00 -27.51
N THR A 243 -24.46 -0.61 -28.19
CA THR A 243 -23.66 -1.44 -29.10
C THR A 243 -23.38 -2.87 -28.62
N LEU A 244 -23.64 -3.86 -29.48
CA LEU A 244 -23.31 -5.26 -29.22
C LEU A 244 -21.83 -5.45 -29.49
N LYS A 245 -21.15 -6.10 -28.56
CA LYS A 245 -19.75 -6.50 -28.71
C LYS A 245 -19.59 -7.98 -28.37
N PRO A 246 -18.61 -8.65 -28.98
CA PRO A 246 -18.23 -10.00 -28.60
C PRO A 246 -17.97 -10.10 -27.08
N SER A 247 -18.43 -11.21 -26.47
CA SER A 247 -18.37 -11.40 -25.01
C SER A 247 -16.94 -11.35 -24.45
N ASP A 248 -15.97 -11.86 -25.22
CA ASP A 248 -14.53 -11.85 -24.92
C ASP A 248 -13.86 -10.47 -24.96
N GLN A 249 -14.55 -9.48 -25.55
CA GLN A 249 -14.10 -8.08 -25.58
C GLN A 249 -14.68 -7.27 -24.41
N LEU A 250 -15.73 -7.76 -23.76
CA LEU A 250 -16.37 -7.08 -22.64
C LEU A 250 -15.58 -7.29 -21.35
N VAL A 251 -15.64 -6.28 -20.47
CA VAL A 251 -14.93 -6.25 -19.19
C VAL A 251 -15.92 -6.22 -18.03
N ILE A 252 -15.68 -7.10 -17.06
CA ILE A 252 -16.38 -7.19 -15.79
C ILE A 252 -15.68 -6.34 -14.73
N ILE A 253 -16.46 -5.63 -13.94
CA ILE A 253 -15.97 -4.83 -12.81
C ILE A 253 -15.94 -5.73 -11.57
N ASP A 254 -14.75 -6.16 -11.18
CA ASP A 254 -14.47 -6.82 -9.91
C ASP A 254 -14.00 -5.82 -8.84
N ASN A 255 -13.24 -4.79 -9.24
CA ASN A 255 -12.72 -3.76 -8.34
C ASN A 255 -13.29 -2.37 -8.66
N HIS A 256 -14.22 -1.89 -7.83
CA HIS A 256 -14.82 -0.56 -7.95
C HIS A 256 -13.81 0.59 -7.79
N GLY A 257 -12.73 0.38 -7.05
CA GLY A 257 -11.66 1.36 -6.88
C GLY A 257 -10.90 1.62 -8.18
N LEU A 258 -10.59 0.56 -8.94
CA LEU A 258 -9.97 0.67 -10.27
C LEU A 258 -10.93 1.36 -11.26
N LYS A 259 -12.21 0.98 -11.26
CA LYS A 259 -13.22 1.63 -12.12
C LYS A 259 -13.31 3.14 -11.87
N LYS A 260 -13.30 3.58 -10.61
CA LYS A 260 -13.36 5.01 -10.26
C LYS A 260 -12.14 5.80 -10.77
N ARG A 261 -11.00 5.16 -10.95
CA ARG A 261 -9.76 5.80 -11.44
C ARG A 261 -9.72 5.91 -12.97
N LEU A 262 -10.43 5.04 -13.68
CA LEU A 262 -10.54 5.03 -15.14
C LEU A 262 -11.56 6.06 -15.69
N ARG A 263 -11.86 7.14 -14.93
CA ARG A 263 -12.93 8.11 -15.19
C ARG A 263 -13.12 8.40 -16.69
N ASP A 264 -14.36 8.22 -17.16
CA ASP A 264 -14.84 8.57 -18.52
C ASP A 264 -14.01 8.04 -19.70
N GLN A 265 -13.12 7.07 -19.49
CA GLN A 265 -12.39 6.46 -20.59
C GLN A 265 -13.30 5.57 -21.44
N THR A 266 -13.43 5.93 -22.71
CA THR A 266 -14.26 5.25 -23.71
C THR A 266 -13.60 4.02 -24.34
N VAL A 267 -12.37 3.68 -23.93
CA VAL A 267 -11.57 2.61 -24.55
C VAL A 267 -11.95 1.22 -24.04
N ILE A 268 -12.48 1.13 -22.81
CA ILE A 268 -12.85 -0.15 -22.18
C ILE A 268 -14.35 -0.35 -22.24
N ASP A 269 -14.76 -1.45 -22.87
CA ASP A 269 -16.15 -1.83 -23.00
C ASP A 269 -16.63 -2.63 -21.80
N PHE A 270 -17.30 -1.96 -20.87
CA PHE A 270 -17.85 -2.60 -19.68
C PHE A 270 -19.19 -3.30 -19.96
N ILE A 271 -19.42 -4.44 -19.31
CA ILE A 271 -20.74 -5.06 -19.27
C ILE A 271 -21.73 -4.08 -18.60
N CYS A 272 -22.83 -3.82 -19.30
CA CYS A 272 -23.88 -2.94 -18.81
C CYS A 272 -24.59 -3.54 -17.60
N ASP A 273 -24.83 -2.70 -16.58
CA ASP A 273 -25.67 -3.01 -15.42
C ASP A 273 -25.24 -4.26 -14.61
N TRP A 274 -23.97 -4.68 -14.75
CA TRP A 274 -23.38 -5.82 -14.02
C TRP A 274 -23.53 -5.71 -12.50
N THR A 275 -23.38 -4.49 -11.96
CA THR A 275 -23.54 -4.21 -10.53
C THR A 275 -24.95 -4.50 -10.05
N THR A 276 -25.95 -4.20 -10.87
CA THR A 276 -27.37 -4.45 -10.58
C THR A 276 -27.65 -5.96 -10.53
N LEU A 277 -27.01 -6.73 -11.41
CA LEU A 277 -27.13 -8.19 -11.45
C LEU A 277 -26.57 -8.85 -10.17
N LYS A 278 -25.41 -8.40 -9.69
CA LYS A 278 -24.83 -8.84 -8.40
C LYS A 278 -25.73 -8.56 -7.19
N HIS A 279 -26.43 -7.44 -7.18
CA HIS A 279 -27.32 -7.09 -6.06
C HIS A 279 -28.61 -7.94 -6.02
N HIS A 280 -29.04 -8.49 -7.16
CA HIS A 280 -30.27 -9.30 -7.24
C HIS A 280 -30.03 -10.81 -7.13
N SER A 281 -28.81 -11.29 -7.34
CA SER A 281 -28.46 -12.70 -7.26
C SER A 281 -28.21 -13.16 -5.81
N LYS A 282 -29.29 -13.35 -5.02
CA LYS A 282 -29.18 -13.78 -3.61
C LYS A 282 -28.73 -15.23 -3.41
N HIS A 283 -28.85 -16.07 -4.44
CA HIS A 283 -28.70 -17.53 -4.34
C HIS A 283 -27.59 -18.12 -5.22
N ILE A 284 -27.02 -17.34 -6.13
CA ILE A 284 -25.99 -17.79 -7.06
C ILE A 284 -24.97 -16.68 -7.21
N ASP A 285 -23.69 -17.01 -7.06
CA ASP A 285 -22.60 -16.06 -7.32
C ASP A 285 -22.45 -15.85 -8.84
N PRO A 286 -22.73 -14.63 -9.37
CA PRO A 286 -22.60 -14.35 -10.79
C PRO A 286 -21.17 -14.52 -11.30
N ASP A 287 -20.16 -14.29 -10.45
CA ASP A 287 -18.76 -14.47 -10.80
C ASP A 287 -18.45 -15.96 -11.04
N PHE A 288 -19.05 -16.86 -10.25
CA PHE A 288 -18.96 -18.31 -10.45
C PHE A 288 -19.59 -18.76 -11.78
N LEU A 289 -20.77 -18.24 -12.13
CA LEU A 289 -21.45 -18.59 -13.38
C LEU A 289 -20.63 -18.19 -14.62
N LEU A 290 -19.98 -17.03 -14.61
CA LEU A 290 -19.11 -16.61 -15.71
C LEU A 290 -17.89 -17.51 -15.89
N CYS A 291 -17.38 -18.06 -14.78
CA CYS A 291 -16.32 -19.06 -14.79
C CYS A 291 -16.77 -20.41 -15.37
N THR A 292 -18.08 -20.65 -15.56
CA THR A 292 -18.58 -21.84 -16.28
C THR A 292 -18.65 -21.65 -17.79
N LEU A 293 -18.53 -20.41 -18.29
CA LEU A 293 -18.49 -20.16 -19.72
C LEU A 293 -17.18 -20.68 -20.34
N PRO A 294 -17.24 -21.20 -21.59
CA PRO A 294 -16.05 -21.51 -22.37
C PRO A 294 -15.10 -20.31 -22.44
N ILE A 295 -13.79 -20.57 -22.45
CA ILE A 295 -12.74 -19.52 -22.44
C ILE A 295 -12.92 -18.54 -23.59
N SER A 296 -13.35 -19.01 -24.77
CA SER A 296 -13.61 -18.19 -25.97
C SER A 296 -14.79 -17.23 -25.84
N MET A 297 -15.64 -17.41 -24.82
CA MET A 297 -16.83 -16.58 -24.58
C MET A 297 -16.75 -15.85 -23.23
N ARG A 298 -15.68 -16.05 -22.46
CA ARG A 298 -15.56 -15.48 -21.12
C ARG A 298 -15.16 -14.00 -21.21
N PRO A 299 -15.92 -13.09 -20.57
CA PRO A 299 -15.50 -11.70 -20.49
C PRO A 299 -14.23 -11.53 -19.65
N LYS A 300 -13.51 -10.45 -19.89
CA LYS A 300 -12.26 -10.13 -19.18
C LYS A 300 -12.54 -9.51 -17.82
N ILE A 301 -11.64 -9.72 -16.86
CA ILE A 301 -11.74 -9.15 -15.51
C ILE A 301 -10.93 -7.84 -15.46
N LEU A 302 -11.47 -6.81 -14.81
CA LEU A 302 -10.80 -5.50 -14.77
C LEU A 302 -9.43 -5.55 -14.07
N SER A 303 -9.31 -6.25 -12.94
CA SER A 303 -8.03 -6.41 -12.23
C SER A 303 -6.96 -7.17 -13.01
N SER A 304 -7.33 -8.02 -13.97
CA SER A 304 -6.35 -8.79 -14.76
C SER A 304 -5.84 -8.05 -16.00
N ILE A 305 -6.56 -7.02 -16.46
CA ILE A 305 -6.19 -6.24 -17.65
C ILE A 305 -5.54 -4.90 -17.32
N VAL A 306 -5.72 -4.39 -16.09
CA VAL A 306 -5.14 -3.12 -15.63
C VAL A 306 -4.07 -3.40 -14.58
N SER A 307 -2.84 -3.03 -14.89
CA SER A 307 -1.74 -3.00 -13.92
C SER A 307 -1.62 -1.62 -13.29
N GLU A 308 -1.18 -1.58 -12.04
CA GLU A 308 -0.84 -0.33 -11.37
C GLU A 308 0.68 -0.19 -11.31
N GLU A 309 1.21 0.94 -11.78
CA GLU A 309 2.63 1.22 -11.91
C GLU A 309 3.05 2.42 -11.07
N LEU A 310 4.29 2.39 -10.59
CA LEU A 310 4.92 3.48 -9.82
C LEU A 310 5.57 4.49 -10.77
N LEU A 311 5.34 5.79 -10.55
CA LEU A 311 5.87 6.85 -11.44
C LEU A 311 7.31 7.29 -11.09
N ASN A 312 7.70 7.26 -9.82
CA ASN A 312 8.97 7.83 -9.34
C ASN A 312 9.75 6.82 -8.47
N SER A 313 10.32 5.77 -9.06
CA SER A 313 11.06 4.73 -8.32
C SER A 313 12.49 5.12 -7.92
N THR A 314 13.07 6.15 -8.53
CA THR A 314 14.51 6.47 -8.41
C THR A 314 14.87 7.39 -7.24
N ASN A 315 13.91 8.13 -6.67
CA ASN A 315 14.15 9.09 -5.59
C ASN A 315 13.90 8.50 -4.21
N THR A 316 14.66 7.47 -3.84
CA THR A 316 14.58 6.85 -2.51
C THR A 316 15.24 7.73 -1.45
N VAL A 317 14.62 7.82 -0.28
CA VAL A 317 15.12 8.58 0.87
C VAL A 317 15.32 7.62 2.05
N ARG A 318 16.32 7.88 2.88
CA ARG A 318 16.53 7.13 4.12
C ARG A 318 15.35 7.35 5.08
N SER A 319 14.81 6.27 5.63
CA SER A 319 13.69 6.32 6.57
C SER A 319 13.84 5.24 7.63
N GLU A 320 13.89 5.67 8.89
CA GLU A 320 13.98 4.76 10.04
C GLU A 320 12.80 3.76 10.08
N MET A 321 11.60 4.21 9.69
CA MET A 321 10.43 3.34 9.62
C MET A 321 10.57 2.26 8.53
N ALA A 322 11.14 2.61 7.37
CA ALA A 322 11.39 1.64 6.30
C ALA A 322 12.41 0.59 6.75
N GLU A 323 13.52 1.03 7.34
CA GLU A 323 14.58 0.14 7.85
C GLU A 323 14.04 -0.82 8.92
N LYS A 324 13.27 -0.33 9.90
CA LYS A 324 12.64 -1.17 10.92
C LYS A 324 11.63 -2.15 10.32
N LEU A 325 10.82 -1.69 9.35
CA LEU A 325 9.77 -2.52 8.76
C LEU A 325 10.35 -3.63 7.88
N GLU A 326 11.40 -3.32 7.13
CA GLU A 326 12.17 -4.32 6.39
C GLU A 326 12.78 -5.34 7.35
N ALA A 327 13.43 -4.89 8.42
CA ALA A 327 14.05 -5.77 9.40
C ALA A 327 13.02 -6.74 10.03
N PHE A 328 11.84 -6.24 10.39
CA PHE A 328 10.78 -7.06 10.98
C PHE A 328 10.17 -8.06 9.98
N VAL A 329 9.82 -7.63 8.77
CA VAL A 329 9.15 -8.49 7.78
C VAL A 329 10.10 -9.55 7.21
N SER A 330 11.36 -9.17 6.99
CA SER A 330 12.40 -10.08 6.48
C SER A 330 13.10 -10.87 7.59
N GLY A 331 12.75 -10.59 8.85
CA GLY A 331 13.35 -11.15 10.07
C GLY A 331 12.92 -12.59 10.39
N GLU A 332 13.48 -13.11 11.48
CA GLU A 332 13.10 -14.43 12.05
C GLU A 332 11.70 -14.37 12.66
N GLU A 333 11.31 -13.23 13.25
CA GLU A 333 10.05 -13.07 13.97
C GLU A 333 8.85 -13.23 13.03
N MET A 334 8.87 -12.57 11.87
CA MET A 334 7.79 -12.71 10.88
C MET A 334 7.71 -14.13 10.32
N ARG A 335 8.85 -14.79 10.09
CA ARG A 335 8.88 -16.19 9.61
C ARG A 335 8.28 -17.14 10.65
N TYR A 336 8.56 -16.92 11.92
CA TYR A 336 7.95 -17.67 13.02
C TYR A 336 6.43 -17.47 13.07
N ILE A 337 5.99 -16.20 13.05
CA ILE A 337 4.56 -15.83 13.03
C ILE A 337 3.83 -16.47 11.85
N VAL A 338 4.36 -16.33 10.63
CA VAL A 338 3.76 -16.90 9.42
C VAL A 338 3.72 -18.41 9.47
N SER A 339 4.78 -19.06 9.96
CA SER A 339 4.81 -20.53 10.09
C SER A 339 3.72 -21.04 11.04
N ARG A 340 3.58 -20.44 12.23
CA ARG A 340 2.52 -20.81 13.20
C ARG A 340 1.13 -20.53 12.65
N LEU A 341 0.92 -19.37 12.02
CA LEU A 341 -0.38 -19.01 11.46
C LEU A 341 -0.76 -19.88 10.25
N ALA A 342 0.19 -20.24 9.38
CA ALA A 342 -0.05 -21.12 8.23
C ALA A 342 -0.45 -22.53 8.67
N LYS A 343 0.22 -23.11 9.68
CA LYS A 343 -0.18 -24.41 10.25
C LYS A 343 -1.54 -24.37 10.94
N THR A 344 -1.84 -23.27 11.63
CA THR A 344 -3.18 -23.02 12.20
C THR A 344 -4.24 -23.00 11.11
N HIS A 345 -3.97 -22.30 10.01
CA HIS A 345 -4.88 -22.23 8.88
C HIS A 345 -5.11 -23.62 8.26
N GLN A 346 -4.05 -24.40 8.03
CA GLN A 346 -4.11 -25.79 7.58
C GLN A 346 -5.00 -26.66 8.47
N LYS A 347 -4.83 -26.59 9.80
CA LYS A 347 -5.66 -27.35 10.75
C LYS A 347 -7.14 -26.95 10.68
N SER A 348 -7.42 -25.67 10.43
CA SER A 348 -8.80 -25.15 10.35
C SER A 348 -9.48 -25.34 8.99
N SER A 349 -8.73 -25.34 7.87
CA SER A 349 -9.27 -25.39 6.51
C SER A 349 -9.25 -26.81 5.90
N GLY A 350 -8.51 -27.74 6.50
CA GLY A 350 -8.33 -29.11 5.99
C GLY A 350 -7.47 -29.23 4.74
N ALA A 351 -6.90 -28.13 4.23
CA ALA A 351 -6.03 -28.12 3.06
C ALA A 351 -4.60 -28.53 3.45
N LYS A 352 -3.99 -29.48 2.71
CA LYS A 352 -2.58 -29.80 2.89
C LYS A 352 -1.72 -28.63 2.40
N LEU A 353 -0.87 -28.11 3.28
CA LEU A 353 0.24 -27.23 2.91
C LEU A 353 1.48 -28.12 2.78
N GLU A 354 2.12 -28.13 1.61
CA GLU A 354 3.39 -28.84 1.42
C GLU A 354 4.54 -28.04 2.05
N GLU A 355 5.55 -28.73 2.57
CA GLU A 355 6.68 -28.09 3.25
C GLU A 355 7.54 -27.27 2.26
N SER A 356 7.57 -27.68 0.99
CA SER A 356 8.14 -26.93 -0.14
C SER A 356 7.45 -25.58 -0.37
N GLU A 357 6.11 -25.53 -0.35
CA GLU A 357 5.35 -24.28 -0.50
C GLU A 357 5.62 -23.31 0.66
N LEU A 358 5.72 -23.82 1.89
CA LEU A 358 6.07 -23.01 3.05
C LEU A 358 7.47 -22.40 2.88
N GLN A 359 8.46 -23.18 2.46
CA GLN A 359 9.82 -22.67 2.22
C GLN A 359 9.86 -21.61 1.12
N GLU A 360 9.07 -21.77 0.05
CA GLU A 360 8.94 -20.74 -0.98
C GLU A 360 8.39 -19.42 -0.42
N ILE A 361 7.33 -19.47 0.40
CA ILE A 361 6.77 -18.29 1.08
C ILE A 361 7.81 -17.64 1.98
N LEU A 362 8.52 -18.42 2.79
CA LEU A 362 9.56 -17.91 3.70
C LEU A 362 10.73 -17.26 2.94
N SER A 363 11.12 -17.80 1.79
CA SER A 363 12.16 -17.21 0.92
C SER A 363 11.72 -15.87 0.31
N LYS A 364 10.44 -15.74 -0.05
CA LYS A 364 9.84 -14.48 -0.55
C LYS A 364 9.76 -13.40 0.52
N LEU A 365 9.55 -13.78 1.78
CA LEU A 365 9.61 -12.87 2.92
C LEU A 365 11.05 -12.45 3.23
N ARG A 366 12.02 -13.37 3.14
CA ARG A 366 13.43 -13.06 3.38
C ARG A 366 14.01 -12.05 2.38
N SER A 367 13.57 -12.13 1.12
CA SER A 367 13.96 -11.20 0.05
C SER A 367 13.12 -9.90 0.01
N PHE A 368 12.20 -9.72 0.96
CA PHE A 368 11.34 -8.54 1.02
C PHE A 368 12.17 -7.28 1.32
N ARG A 369 11.87 -6.19 0.59
CA ARG A 369 12.58 -4.91 0.73
C ARG A 369 11.58 -3.77 0.91
N VAL A 370 11.96 -2.78 1.71
CA VAL A 370 11.14 -1.60 1.99
C VAL A 370 11.90 -0.33 1.63
N LEU A 371 11.37 0.42 0.66
CA LEU A 371 11.97 1.67 0.21
C LEU A 371 11.05 2.85 0.53
N ALA A 372 11.60 3.95 1.03
CA ALA A 372 10.83 5.16 1.30
C ALA A 372 10.98 6.19 0.18
N LEU A 373 9.86 6.78 -0.24
CA LEU A 373 9.79 7.86 -1.22
C LEU A 373 9.22 9.13 -0.60
N PRO A 374 9.71 10.33 -0.94
CA PRO A 374 9.16 11.59 -0.43
C PRO A 374 7.72 11.80 -0.92
N VAL A 375 7.43 11.38 -2.16
CA VAL A 375 6.10 11.41 -2.75
C VAL A 375 5.85 10.09 -3.46
N LEU A 376 4.83 9.35 -3.02
CA LEU A 376 4.44 8.07 -3.60
C LEU A 376 3.19 8.26 -4.46
N GLN A 377 3.36 8.14 -5.78
CA GLN A 377 2.31 8.28 -6.79
C GLN A 377 2.28 7.07 -7.71
N THR A 378 1.08 6.57 -7.98
CA THR A 378 0.86 5.44 -8.88
C THR A 378 -0.08 5.82 -10.02
N SER A 379 0.17 5.27 -11.20
CA SER A 379 -0.70 5.37 -12.38
C SER A 379 -1.23 4.00 -12.74
N LEU A 380 -2.40 3.93 -13.37
CA LEU A 380 -2.87 2.71 -14.02
C LEU A 380 -2.24 2.60 -15.41
N SER A 381 -1.91 1.39 -15.84
CA SER A 381 -1.52 1.06 -17.21
C SER A 381 -2.49 0.04 -17.80
N TYR A 382 -2.85 0.25 -19.06
CA TYR A 382 -3.72 -0.63 -19.84
C TYR A 382 -3.07 -0.87 -21.20
N LYS A 383 -2.86 -2.14 -21.57
CA LYS A 383 -2.14 -2.53 -22.79
C LYS A 383 -0.74 -1.89 -22.93
N GLY A 384 -0.06 -1.64 -21.81
CA GLY A 384 1.27 -1.03 -21.80
C GLY A 384 1.29 0.51 -21.94
N GLU A 385 0.12 1.16 -22.06
CA GLU A 385 0.02 2.61 -22.06
C GLU A 385 -0.50 3.13 -20.71
N GLN A 386 0.06 4.25 -20.25
CA GLN A 386 -0.39 4.89 -19.02
C GLN A 386 -1.73 5.58 -19.23
N VAL A 387 -2.65 5.30 -18.32
CA VAL A 387 -3.99 5.86 -18.29
C VAL A 387 -3.91 7.30 -17.77
N HIS A 388 -4.00 8.28 -18.68
CA HIS A 388 -4.02 9.69 -18.32
C HIS A 388 -5.16 10.01 -17.34
N GLY A 389 -4.84 10.75 -16.26
CA GLY A 389 -5.79 11.13 -15.21
C GLY A 389 -5.99 10.08 -14.11
N SER A 390 -5.31 8.93 -14.17
CA SER A 390 -5.41 7.86 -13.16
C SER A 390 -4.42 7.97 -11.99
N ILE A 391 -3.64 9.05 -11.96
CA ILE A 391 -2.57 9.28 -10.98
C ILE A 391 -3.18 9.50 -9.59
N VAL A 392 -2.71 8.74 -8.60
CA VAL A 392 -3.17 8.82 -7.21
C VAL A 392 -1.98 8.82 -6.25
N HIS A 393 -2.08 9.63 -5.20
CA HIS A 393 -1.16 9.58 -4.07
C HIS A 393 -1.51 8.42 -3.14
N LYS A 394 -0.51 7.59 -2.83
CA LYS A 394 -0.66 6.44 -1.91
C LYS A 394 0.32 6.58 -0.74
N ARG A 395 0.05 5.83 0.33
CA ARG A 395 0.98 5.67 1.46
C ARG A 395 1.86 4.42 1.32
N LEU A 396 1.31 3.39 0.70
CA LEU A 396 1.90 2.08 0.52
C LEU A 396 1.63 1.59 -0.89
N TYR A 397 2.64 0.99 -1.51
CA TYR A 397 2.50 0.30 -2.79
C TYR A 397 3.49 -0.86 -2.86
N LEU A 398 3.01 -2.04 -3.23
CA LEU A 398 3.83 -3.22 -3.43
C LEU A 398 4.09 -3.42 -4.92
N ASN A 399 5.36 -3.56 -5.29
CA ASN A 399 5.75 -3.93 -6.64
C ASN A 399 6.10 -5.43 -6.68
N ASN A 400 5.27 -6.21 -7.36
CA ASN A 400 5.40 -7.67 -7.49
C ASN A 400 6.23 -8.10 -8.72
N ASN A 401 6.93 -7.21 -9.41
CA ASN A 401 7.75 -7.52 -10.60
C ASN A 401 9.06 -8.27 -10.24
N GLY A 402 8.99 -9.31 -9.40
CA GLY A 402 10.09 -10.23 -9.08
C GLY A 402 10.84 -9.98 -7.77
N ASN A 403 10.83 -8.76 -7.22
CA ASN A 403 11.68 -8.40 -6.08
C ASN A 403 10.92 -8.05 -4.77
N ASN A 404 9.60 -8.30 -4.69
CA ASN A 404 8.74 -8.00 -3.53
C ASN A 404 9.09 -6.68 -2.81
N ILE A 405 9.18 -5.60 -3.56
CA ILE A 405 9.61 -4.30 -3.03
C ILE A 405 8.37 -3.51 -2.61
N MET A 406 8.28 -3.19 -1.32
CA MET A 406 7.26 -2.31 -0.78
C MET A 406 7.78 -0.87 -0.73
N TYR A 407 7.07 0.02 -1.41
CA TYR A 407 7.30 1.45 -1.35
C TYR A 407 6.41 2.08 -0.29
N ILE A 408 7.01 2.88 0.59
CA ILE A 408 6.31 3.65 1.62
C ILE A 408 6.50 5.14 1.38
N LYS A 409 5.49 5.95 1.72
CA LYS A 409 5.65 7.40 1.76
C LYS A 409 6.45 7.78 3.02
N ASN A 410 7.51 8.57 2.87
CA ASN A 410 8.30 9.08 3.98
C ASN A 410 7.48 10.15 4.74
N GLU A 411 6.93 9.79 5.90
CA GLU A 411 6.17 10.69 6.77
C GLU A 411 6.87 10.77 8.12
N MET A 412 7.04 11.96 8.69
CA MET A 412 7.60 12.18 10.02
C MET A 412 6.52 11.90 11.09
N LEU A 413 6.11 10.64 11.21
CA LEU A 413 5.15 10.17 12.21
C LEU A 413 5.85 9.26 13.22
N LEU A 414 5.35 9.21 14.45
CA LEU A 414 5.75 8.20 15.43
C LEU A 414 5.39 6.79 14.92
N THR A 415 6.22 5.79 15.21
CA THR A 415 6.03 4.40 14.74
C THR A 415 4.65 3.84 15.09
N SER A 416 4.14 4.09 16.30
CA SER A 416 2.80 3.64 16.72
C SER A 416 1.68 4.26 15.89
N GLU A 417 1.75 5.56 15.64
CA GLU A 417 0.77 6.28 14.83
C GLU A 417 0.81 5.80 13.38
N TRP A 418 2.01 5.63 12.83
CA TRP A 418 2.20 5.12 11.48
C TRP A 418 1.64 3.70 11.32
N MET A 419 1.91 2.81 12.27
CA MET A 419 1.41 1.44 12.26
C MET A 419 -0.12 1.38 12.36
N SER A 420 -0.74 2.18 13.24
CA SER A 420 -2.20 2.23 13.34
C SER A 420 -2.91 2.57 12.02
N LYS A 421 -2.28 3.40 11.19
CA LYS A 421 -2.81 3.86 9.89
C LYS A 421 -2.56 2.89 8.75
N ASN A 422 -1.59 1.98 8.87
CA ASN A 422 -1.02 1.21 7.77
C ASN A 422 -1.04 -0.32 7.99
N ALA A 423 -1.26 -0.79 9.23
CA ALA A 423 -1.18 -2.21 9.58
C ALA A 423 -2.12 -3.10 8.75
N SER A 424 -3.35 -2.66 8.49
CA SER A 424 -4.29 -3.44 7.66
C SER A 424 -3.81 -3.62 6.23
N SER A 425 -3.24 -2.58 5.61
CA SER A 425 -2.68 -2.66 4.27
C SER A 425 -1.41 -3.51 4.19
N ILE A 426 -0.56 -3.43 5.22
CA ILE A 426 0.64 -4.28 5.32
C ILE A 426 0.24 -5.74 5.50
N ALA A 427 -0.75 -6.03 6.36
CA ALA A 427 -1.25 -7.38 6.54
C ALA A 427 -1.81 -7.96 5.24
N GLN A 428 -2.56 -7.17 4.46
CA GLN A 428 -3.04 -7.60 3.14
C GLN A 428 -1.90 -7.91 2.16
N ILE A 429 -0.85 -7.09 2.15
CA ILE A 429 0.35 -7.30 1.33
C ILE A 429 1.04 -8.62 1.71
N ILE A 430 1.30 -8.83 3.00
CA ILE A 430 1.98 -10.03 3.50
C ILE A 430 1.11 -11.27 3.26
N THR A 431 -0.20 -11.20 3.51
CA THR A 431 -1.13 -12.29 3.20
C THR A 431 -1.13 -12.64 1.70
N GLY A 432 -1.05 -11.64 0.83
CA GLY A 432 -0.92 -11.83 -0.62
C GLY A 432 0.37 -12.55 -1.01
N ILE A 433 1.51 -12.22 -0.38
CA ILE A 433 2.78 -12.94 -0.55
C ILE A 433 2.65 -14.39 -0.07
N CYS A 434 1.93 -14.61 1.03
CA CYS A 434 1.59 -15.93 1.56
C CYS A 434 0.49 -16.66 0.77
N GLN A 435 0.05 -16.15 -0.39
CA GLN A 435 -0.97 -16.76 -1.26
C GLN A 435 -2.26 -17.15 -0.52
N ASP A 436 -2.73 -16.29 0.38
CA ASP A 436 -3.94 -16.49 1.20
C ASP A 436 -3.92 -17.74 2.09
N LYS A 437 -2.74 -18.35 2.30
CA LYS A 437 -2.55 -19.48 3.23
C LYS A 437 -2.55 -19.05 4.70
N VAL A 438 -2.56 -17.74 4.96
CA VAL A 438 -2.60 -17.13 6.30
C VAL A 438 -3.74 -16.13 6.36
N LYS A 439 -4.51 -16.13 7.45
CA LYS A 439 -5.58 -15.15 7.65
C LYS A 439 -5.01 -13.74 7.86
N VAL A 440 -5.58 -12.76 7.14
CA VAL A 440 -5.23 -11.33 7.28
C VAL A 440 -5.31 -10.85 8.74
N SER A 441 -6.32 -11.32 9.49
CA SER A 441 -6.49 -10.96 10.90
C SER A 441 -5.33 -11.39 11.79
N GLY A 442 -4.71 -12.54 11.48
CA GLY A 442 -3.57 -13.06 12.23
C GLY A 442 -2.37 -12.14 12.07
N ILE A 443 -1.98 -11.86 10.82
CA ILE A 443 -0.86 -10.96 10.52
C ILE A 443 -1.14 -9.54 11.04
N GLN A 444 -2.36 -9.03 10.86
CA GLN A 444 -2.72 -7.69 11.32
C GLN A 444 -2.57 -7.53 12.84
N THR A 445 -2.92 -8.56 13.61
CA THR A 445 -2.80 -8.53 15.08
C THR A 445 -1.34 -8.68 15.48
N SER A 446 -0.57 -9.53 14.79
CA SER A 446 0.88 -9.64 14.98
C SER A 446 1.64 -8.34 14.72
N LEU A 447 1.18 -7.51 13.79
CA LEU A 447 1.79 -6.19 13.52
C LEU A 447 1.66 -5.21 14.70
N ALA A 448 0.79 -5.47 15.68
CA ALA A 448 0.76 -4.68 16.93
C ALA A 448 2.01 -4.91 17.80
N TYR A 449 2.70 -6.03 17.60
CA TYR A 449 3.89 -6.46 18.34
C TYR A 449 5.20 -6.19 17.57
N PHE A 450 5.16 -5.24 16.63
CA PHE A 450 6.25 -4.88 15.72
C PHE A 450 7.60 -4.55 16.39
N ASN A 451 7.60 -4.14 17.66
CA ASN A 451 8.81 -3.84 18.44
C ASN A 451 8.89 -4.68 19.73
N SER A 452 8.19 -5.81 19.79
CA SER A 452 8.10 -6.63 20.99
C SER A 452 9.12 -7.78 20.94
N SER A 453 9.51 -8.32 22.10
CA SER A 453 10.43 -9.45 22.17
C SER A 453 9.79 -10.75 21.68
N TYR A 454 10.61 -11.74 21.34
CA TYR A 454 10.15 -13.08 20.97
C TYR A 454 9.16 -13.67 22.00
N ASP A 455 9.47 -13.58 23.29
CA ASP A 455 8.62 -14.13 24.36
C ASP A 455 7.22 -13.53 24.31
N THR A 456 7.11 -12.21 24.15
CA THR A 456 5.82 -11.53 24.02
C THR A 456 5.08 -11.88 22.71
N ILE A 457 5.80 -12.14 21.62
CA ILE A 457 5.19 -12.61 20.36
C ILE A 457 4.68 -14.04 20.54
N ASN A 458 5.41 -14.89 21.26
CA ASN A 458 5.06 -16.28 21.52
C ASN A 458 3.80 -16.37 22.41
N GLU A 459 3.79 -15.65 23.54
CA GLU A 459 2.62 -15.53 24.42
C GLU A 459 1.39 -15.05 23.65
N PHE A 460 1.55 -14.04 22.80
CA PHE A 460 0.47 -13.56 21.94
C PHE A 460 -0.04 -14.64 20.97
N LEU A 461 0.85 -15.39 20.31
CA LEU A 461 0.44 -16.45 19.39
C LEU A 461 -0.28 -17.59 20.10
N ASP A 462 0.09 -17.88 21.36
CA ASP A 462 -0.60 -18.83 22.21
C ASP A 462 -2.00 -18.34 22.59
N GLU A 463 -2.15 -17.06 22.99
CA GLU A 463 -3.45 -16.43 23.23
C GLU A 463 -4.34 -16.40 21.98
N TYR A 464 -3.74 -16.18 20.81
CA TYR A 464 -4.43 -16.21 19.51
C TYR A 464 -4.84 -17.64 19.09
N GLY A 465 -4.35 -18.66 19.81
CA GLY A 465 -4.64 -20.08 19.54
C GLY A 465 -3.88 -20.64 18.34
N ALA A 466 -2.71 -20.09 18.03
CA ALA A 466 -1.88 -20.58 16.94
C ALA A 466 -1.23 -21.93 17.28
N VAL A 467 -1.07 -22.81 16.29
CA VAL A 467 -0.43 -24.12 16.47
C VAL A 467 1.04 -23.93 16.85
N ASP A 468 1.47 -24.57 17.93
CA ASP A 468 2.85 -24.58 18.36
C ASP A 468 3.74 -25.37 17.38
N ILE A 469 4.96 -24.91 17.19
CA ILE A 469 5.93 -25.47 16.25
C ILE A 469 7.27 -25.54 16.95
N ASP A 470 7.94 -26.68 16.80
CA ASP A 470 9.35 -26.86 17.15
C ASP A 470 10.22 -26.07 16.17
N PHE A 471 10.22 -24.74 16.34
CA PHE A 471 10.95 -23.78 15.52
C PHE A 471 12.21 -23.38 16.26
N LYS A 472 13.37 -23.75 15.72
CA LYS A 472 14.67 -23.32 16.27
C LYS A 472 14.90 -21.87 15.87
N PHE A 473 14.71 -20.97 16.83
CA PHE A 473 15.07 -19.56 16.67
C PHE A 473 16.59 -19.45 16.69
N GLU A 474 17.21 -19.11 15.55
CA GLU A 474 18.57 -18.59 15.59
C GLU A 474 18.43 -17.12 15.96
N ASP A 475 18.36 -16.84 17.26
CA ASP A 475 18.26 -15.46 17.73
C ASP A 475 19.41 -14.67 17.10
N THR A 476 19.07 -13.78 16.15
CA THR A 476 19.99 -12.83 15.54
C THR A 476 19.72 -11.42 16.06
N SER A 477 18.73 -11.23 16.94
CA SER A 477 18.38 -9.94 17.54
C SER A 477 19.43 -9.44 18.53
N TRP A 478 20.28 -10.34 19.04
CA TRP A 478 21.44 -9.96 19.85
C TRP A 478 22.55 -9.30 19.01
N TYR A 479 22.55 -9.47 17.69
CA TYR A 479 23.55 -8.82 16.85
C TYR A 479 23.33 -7.30 16.87
N PRO A 480 24.33 -6.52 17.28
CA PRO A 480 24.25 -5.06 17.20
C PRO A 480 24.17 -4.59 15.73
N ALA A 481 23.72 -3.34 15.53
CA ALA A 481 23.65 -2.74 14.20
C ALA A 481 25.00 -2.84 13.44
N PRO A 482 24.98 -3.03 12.10
CA PRO A 482 26.20 -3.07 11.29
C PRO A 482 27.11 -1.84 11.53
N GLY A 483 28.42 -2.08 11.60
CA GLY A 483 29.46 -1.09 11.85
C GLY A 483 29.90 -0.99 13.31
N LYS A 484 29.20 -1.64 14.25
CA LYS A 484 29.65 -1.69 15.65
C LYS A 484 30.80 -2.66 15.83
N ALA A 485 31.77 -2.28 16.68
CA ALA A 485 32.88 -3.13 17.08
C ALA A 485 32.40 -4.31 17.95
N LEU A 486 33.02 -5.47 17.76
CA LEU A 486 32.83 -6.67 18.55
C LEU A 486 33.60 -6.53 19.87
N GLU A 487 32.94 -6.78 20.99
CA GLU A 487 33.58 -6.80 22.32
C GLU A 487 34.69 -7.85 22.39
N GLN A 488 35.78 -7.53 23.09
CA GLN A 488 36.96 -8.40 23.13
C GLN A 488 36.66 -9.76 23.79
N SER A 489 35.70 -9.79 24.70
CA SER A 489 35.21 -11.00 25.38
C SER A 489 34.56 -12.00 24.41
N LEU A 490 33.98 -11.50 23.30
CA LEU A 490 33.20 -12.27 22.34
C LEU A 490 34.03 -12.85 21.18
N VAL A 491 35.26 -12.36 20.99
CA VAL A 491 36.17 -12.82 19.92
C VAL A 491 36.43 -14.33 19.98
N ASP A 492 36.39 -14.93 21.16
CA ASP A 492 36.58 -16.37 21.33
C ASP A 492 35.40 -17.22 20.83
N PHE A 493 34.22 -16.62 20.61
CA PHE A 493 33.01 -17.28 20.11
C PHE A 493 32.88 -17.23 18.58
N LEU A 494 33.86 -16.63 17.89
CA LEU A 494 33.91 -16.62 16.44
C LEU A 494 34.24 -18.03 15.91
N ILE A 495 33.41 -18.51 14.99
CA ILE A 495 33.60 -19.77 14.28
C ILE A 495 34.80 -19.61 13.35
N VAL A 496 35.82 -20.42 13.58
CA VAL A 496 37.10 -20.37 12.86
C VAL A 496 36.99 -20.97 11.45
N ASP A 497 35.99 -21.83 11.21
CA ASP A 497 35.77 -22.53 9.95
C ASP A 497 35.38 -21.60 8.80
N PHE A 498 35.81 -21.95 7.60
CA PHE A 498 35.42 -21.27 6.37
C PHE A 498 33.97 -21.63 6.05
N SER A 499 33.06 -20.72 6.37
CA SER A 499 31.63 -20.92 6.18
C SER A 499 31.14 -20.24 4.90
N ALA A 500 30.09 -20.81 4.29
CA ALA A 500 29.28 -20.08 3.33
C ALA A 500 28.31 -19.16 4.05
N PHE A 501 28.05 -18.00 3.45
CA PHE A 501 27.13 -16.99 3.97
C PHE A 501 25.95 -16.81 3.04
N GLU A 502 24.79 -16.56 3.63
CA GLU A 502 23.52 -16.36 2.93
C GLU A 502 23.16 -14.86 2.83
N ASP A 503 22.35 -14.53 1.83
CA ASP A 503 21.85 -13.17 1.65
C ASP A 503 21.02 -12.73 2.87
N GLY A 504 21.36 -11.55 3.40
CA GLY A 504 20.77 -10.98 4.60
C GLY A 504 21.37 -11.43 5.93
N GLU A 505 22.33 -12.38 5.95
CA GLU A 505 22.96 -12.89 7.18
C GLU A 505 23.83 -11.83 7.87
N THR A 506 23.72 -11.69 9.19
CA THR A 506 24.60 -10.82 9.99
C THR A 506 25.84 -11.60 10.40
N VAL A 507 27.01 -11.10 10.05
CA VAL A 507 28.31 -11.76 10.25
C VAL A 507 29.32 -10.79 10.85
N VAL A 508 30.45 -11.30 11.30
CA VAL A 508 31.55 -10.48 11.81
C VAL A 508 32.62 -10.34 10.73
N TYR A 509 32.98 -9.11 10.39
CA TYR A 509 34.03 -8.78 9.46
C TYR A 509 35.31 -8.37 10.18
N GLU A 510 36.43 -8.98 9.78
CA GLU A 510 37.77 -8.59 10.22
C GLU A 510 38.24 -7.36 9.43
N HIS A 511 38.10 -6.20 10.06
CA HIS A 511 38.51 -4.90 9.56
C HIS A 511 39.97 -4.60 9.94
N TYR A 512 40.72 -4.01 9.00
CA TYR A 512 42.09 -3.54 9.22
C TYR A 512 42.08 -2.03 9.39
N ASP A 513 42.85 -1.52 10.35
CA ASP A 513 43.21 -0.11 10.39
C ASP A 513 44.56 0.11 9.69
N ASN A 514 44.62 1.15 8.87
CA ASN A 514 45.78 1.58 8.10
C ASN A 514 46.60 2.59 8.93
N SER A 515 46.75 2.37 10.24
CA SER A 515 47.55 3.22 11.12
C SER A 515 49.00 2.71 11.22
N GLY A 516 49.75 3.00 10.16
CA GLY A 516 51.14 3.48 10.19
C GLY A 516 52.22 2.90 11.12
N ASP A 517 52.13 1.66 11.62
CA ASP A 517 53.27 1.03 12.30
C ASP A 517 53.51 -0.42 11.84
N SER A 518 54.49 -0.58 10.96
CA SER A 518 54.82 -1.83 10.26
C SER A 518 55.52 -2.89 11.12
N ASN A 519 55.57 -2.73 12.44
CA ASN A 519 56.34 -3.62 13.34
C ASN A 519 55.57 -4.19 14.54
N ASN A 520 54.29 -3.83 14.73
CA ASN A 520 53.41 -4.53 15.67
C ASN A 520 52.34 -5.27 14.87
N ASP A 521 52.31 -6.60 14.97
CA ASP A 521 51.29 -7.46 14.37
C ASP A 521 49.89 -7.09 14.92
N SER A 522 49.32 -6.07 14.29
CA SER A 522 47.94 -5.60 14.23
C SER A 522 46.93 -6.41 15.07
N VAL A 523 46.39 -5.74 16.09
CA VAL A 523 45.16 -6.14 16.80
C VAL A 523 44.00 -6.06 15.81
N HIS A 524 43.57 -7.20 15.27
CA HIS A 524 42.42 -7.29 14.36
C HIS A 524 41.18 -6.66 15.00
N VAL A 525 40.54 -5.72 14.30
CA VAL A 525 39.27 -5.13 14.74
C VAL A 525 38.15 -5.91 14.08
N TYR A 526 37.27 -6.48 14.88
CA TYR A 526 36.11 -7.21 14.40
C TYR A 526 34.90 -6.30 14.47
N ILE A 527 34.13 -6.19 13.39
CA ILE A 527 32.91 -5.39 13.34
C ILE A 527 31.74 -6.21 12.82
N TYR A 528 30.53 -5.91 13.28
CA TYR A 528 29.31 -6.53 12.77
C TYR A 528 28.97 -5.98 11.38
N VAL A 529 28.62 -6.84 10.43
CA VAL A 529 28.25 -6.47 9.06
C VAL A 529 27.09 -7.33 8.57
N LYS A 530 26.34 -6.84 7.58
CA LYS A 530 25.24 -7.62 6.97
C LYS A 530 25.61 -8.04 5.55
N VAL A 531 25.48 -9.31 5.22
CA VAL A 531 25.71 -9.83 3.87
C VAL A 531 24.56 -9.39 2.96
N ILE A 532 24.87 -8.74 1.85
CA ILE A 532 23.87 -8.30 0.87
C ILE A 532 23.69 -9.37 -0.20
N LYS A 533 24.79 -9.77 -0.84
CA LYS A 533 24.80 -10.77 -1.91
C LYS A 533 26.19 -11.34 -2.15
N ARG A 534 26.25 -12.56 -2.66
CA ARG A 534 27.47 -13.13 -3.24
C ARG A 534 27.73 -12.54 -4.63
N ILE A 535 28.97 -12.14 -4.91
CA ILE A 535 29.41 -11.59 -6.21
C ILE A 535 30.12 -12.65 -7.06
N SER A 536 30.89 -13.54 -6.44
CA SER A 536 31.75 -14.46 -7.18
C SER A 536 31.14 -15.84 -7.46
N ASN A 537 31.75 -16.58 -8.39
CA ASN A 537 31.26 -17.86 -8.90
C ASN A 537 31.11 -18.91 -7.79
N GLU A 538 30.15 -19.84 -7.96
CA GLU A 538 29.83 -20.88 -6.97
C GLU A 538 31.02 -21.76 -6.57
N ASN A 539 31.97 -21.98 -7.49
CA ASN A 539 33.10 -22.91 -7.33
C ASN A 539 34.37 -22.30 -6.72
N GLU A 540 34.37 -21.01 -6.35
CA GLU A 540 35.52 -20.40 -5.67
C GLU A 540 35.60 -20.79 -4.18
N ARG A 541 36.80 -21.13 -3.69
CA ARG A 541 37.02 -21.49 -2.27
C ARG A 541 36.81 -20.32 -1.32
N PHE A 542 37.25 -19.12 -1.73
CA PHE A 542 37.13 -17.89 -0.94
C PHE A 542 36.22 -16.88 -1.65
N PRO A 543 34.89 -17.11 -1.67
CA PRO A 543 33.98 -16.28 -2.43
C PRO A 543 33.95 -14.82 -1.95
N ILE A 544 33.64 -13.92 -2.88
CA ILE A 544 33.50 -12.49 -2.62
C ILE A 544 32.03 -12.19 -2.34
N TYR A 545 31.79 -11.51 -1.22
CA TYR A 545 30.48 -11.04 -0.80
C TYR A 545 30.46 -9.51 -0.79
N LEU A 546 29.33 -8.95 -1.18
CA LEU A 546 29.00 -7.56 -0.93
C LEU A 546 28.43 -7.47 0.50
N ILE A 547 29.09 -6.71 1.37
CA ILE A 547 28.69 -6.54 2.77
C ILE A 547 28.33 -5.09 3.08
N ASN A 548 27.31 -4.89 3.91
CA ASN A 548 26.96 -3.60 4.48
C ASN A 548 27.69 -3.40 5.81
N VAL A 549 28.57 -2.40 5.85
CA VAL A 549 29.44 -2.09 6.99
C VAL A 549 28.81 -1.08 7.96
N GLY A 550 27.55 -0.69 7.73
CA GLY A 550 26.86 0.35 8.48
C GLY A 550 26.78 1.66 7.72
N GLU A 551 25.83 2.51 8.12
CA GLU A 551 25.60 3.85 7.54
C GLU A 551 25.38 3.89 6.00
N GLY A 552 25.02 2.76 5.38
CA GLY A 552 24.81 2.66 3.94
C GLY A 552 26.10 2.45 3.13
N GLN A 553 27.22 2.17 3.79
CA GLN A 553 28.47 1.81 3.12
C GLN A 553 28.49 0.33 2.76
N GLU A 554 28.75 0.03 1.49
CA GLU A 554 28.86 -1.32 0.96
C GLU A 554 30.31 -1.58 0.53
N ILE A 555 30.90 -2.69 1.01
CA ILE A 555 32.28 -3.08 0.72
C ILE A 555 32.31 -4.51 0.20
N GLU A 556 33.22 -4.80 -0.73
CA GLU A 556 33.50 -6.16 -1.16
C GLU A 556 34.46 -6.85 -0.18
N ALA A 557 34.02 -7.95 0.41
CA ALA A 557 34.81 -8.73 1.35
C ALA A 557 34.88 -10.20 0.92
N ARG A 558 36.09 -10.77 0.99
CA ARG A 558 36.30 -12.21 0.79
C ARG A 558 35.88 -12.99 2.03
N SER A 559 35.38 -14.21 1.81
CA SER A 559 34.85 -15.08 2.88
C SER A 559 35.85 -15.38 4.01
N HIS A 560 37.16 -15.43 3.72
CA HIS A 560 38.19 -15.67 4.76
C HIS A 560 38.32 -14.54 5.78
N ARG A 561 37.73 -13.37 5.51
CA ARG A 561 37.63 -12.22 6.44
C ARG A 561 36.30 -12.15 7.18
N LEU A 562 35.37 -13.05 6.90
CA LEU A 562 34.04 -13.10 7.49
C LEU A 562 33.93 -14.28 8.46
N TYR A 563 33.29 -14.06 9.61
CA TYR A 563 33.15 -15.03 10.68
C TYR A 563 31.67 -15.15 11.07
N LYS A 564 31.22 -16.38 11.29
CA LYS A 564 29.98 -16.64 12.03
C LYS A 564 30.28 -16.57 13.53
N MET A 565 29.29 -16.23 14.34
CA MET A 565 29.46 -16.14 15.79
C MET A 565 28.39 -16.99 16.48
N VAL A 566 28.80 -17.73 17.52
CA VAL A 566 27.89 -18.53 18.34
C VAL A 566 27.47 -17.71 19.56
N ARG A 567 26.18 -17.72 19.91
CA ARG A 567 25.67 -17.04 21.12
C ARG A 567 26.24 -17.72 22.37
N PRO A 568 26.85 -16.97 23.31
CA PRO A 568 27.13 -17.49 24.65
C PRO A 568 25.80 -17.75 25.36
N SER A 569 25.47 -19.00 25.69
CA SER A 569 24.27 -19.33 26.47
C SER A 569 24.39 -18.85 27.92
N ASP A 570 23.32 -18.25 28.48
CA ASP A 570 23.23 -17.73 29.86
C ASP A 570 23.30 -18.80 30.98
N SER A 571 23.45 -20.08 30.65
CA SER A 571 23.65 -21.13 31.64
C SER A 571 25.08 -21.11 32.15
N THR A 572 25.21 -20.81 33.44
CA THR A 572 26.41 -21.07 34.27
C THR A 572 26.87 -22.53 34.14
N SER A 573 27.70 -22.83 33.15
CA SER A 573 28.67 -23.91 33.22
C SER A 573 30.04 -23.32 32.93
N SER A 574 30.92 -23.41 33.91
CA SER A 574 32.36 -23.14 33.75
C SER A 574 33.05 -24.26 32.96
N GLU A 575 32.33 -24.93 32.07
CA GLU A 575 32.83 -26.00 31.20
C GLU A 575 32.51 -25.63 29.76
N LEU A 576 33.59 -25.56 28.97
CA LEU A 576 33.58 -25.40 27.53
C LEU A 576 32.67 -26.47 26.88
N GLU A 577 31.42 -26.13 26.58
CA GLU A 577 30.77 -26.75 25.42
C GLU A 577 31.30 -26.03 24.18
N VAL A 578 32.43 -26.56 23.70
CA VAL A 578 33.01 -26.21 22.41
C VAL A 578 31.96 -26.54 21.35
N TYR A 579 31.44 -25.54 20.64
CA TYR A 579 30.72 -25.78 19.38
C TYR A 579 31.75 -26.23 18.33
N THR A 580 32.24 -27.47 18.49
CA THR A 580 32.69 -28.25 17.35
C THR A 580 31.42 -28.76 16.70
N ASP A 581 31.25 -28.46 15.41
CA ASP A 581 30.39 -29.21 14.51
C ASP A 581 30.35 -30.69 14.95
N GLY A 582 29.14 -31.14 15.31
CA GLY A 582 28.93 -32.17 16.33
C GLY A 582 29.81 -33.41 16.17
N ASN A 583 30.38 -33.87 17.28
CA ASN A 583 30.61 -35.29 17.57
C ASN A 583 31.11 -36.18 16.41
N ARG A 584 32.03 -35.69 15.55
CA ARG A 584 32.69 -36.54 14.55
C ARG A 584 33.88 -37.24 15.21
N SER A 585 33.72 -38.54 15.45
CA SER A 585 34.86 -39.43 15.63
C SER A 585 35.69 -39.42 14.33
N TYR A 586 36.89 -38.85 14.41
CA TYR A 586 37.85 -38.82 13.30
C TYR A 586 38.56 -40.18 13.27
N THR A 587 38.33 -40.97 12.22
CA THR A 587 39.06 -42.21 11.92
C THR A 587 40.29 -41.89 11.08
N ASN A 588 41.32 -42.75 11.08
CA ASN A 588 42.55 -42.54 10.31
C ASN A 588 42.32 -42.37 8.79
N GLU A 589 41.27 -42.98 8.22
CA GLU A 589 40.89 -42.79 6.82
C GLU A 589 40.48 -41.35 6.47
N LYS A 590 40.02 -40.56 7.46
CA LYS A 590 39.68 -39.14 7.27
C LYS A 590 40.90 -38.22 7.35
N LEU A 591 42.06 -38.72 7.80
CA LEU A 591 43.26 -37.90 8.00
C LEU A 591 43.87 -37.47 6.66
N GLU A 592 43.96 -38.40 5.69
CA GLU A 592 44.47 -38.10 4.35
C GLU A 592 43.55 -37.12 3.60
N GLU A 593 42.23 -37.29 3.68
CA GLU A 593 41.26 -36.35 3.12
C GLU A 593 41.40 -34.94 3.72
N ILE A 594 41.65 -34.86 5.03
CA ILE A 594 41.88 -33.59 5.73
C ILE A 594 43.20 -32.96 5.32
N PHE A 595 44.27 -33.74 5.14
CA PHE A 595 45.54 -33.25 4.60
C PHE A 595 45.35 -32.66 3.21
N GLN A 596 44.69 -33.39 2.30
CA GLN A 596 44.39 -32.89 0.96
C GLN A 596 43.58 -31.59 1.01
N LEU A 597 42.53 -31.51 1.84
CA LEU A 597 41.73 -30.30 2.00
C LEU A 597 42.55 -29.11 2.51
N VAL A 598 43.47 -29.35 3.46
CA VAL A 598 44.38 -28.34 4.00
C VAL A 598 45.36 -27.88 2.92
N GLU A 599 45.98 -28.79 2.18
CA GLU A 599 46.90 -28.48 1.09
C GLU A 599 46.20 -27.65 0.00
N GLU A 600 45.00 -28.05 -0.44
CA GLU A 600 44.18 -27.29 -1.37
C GLU A 600 43.88 -25.88 -0.87
N THR A 601 43.52 -25.75 0.41
CA THR A 601 43.19 -24.46 1.03
C THR A 601 44.41 -23.55 1.09
N LEU A 602 45.58 -24.08 1.43
CA LEU A 602 46.82 -23.33 1.50
C LEU A 602 47.30 -22.88 0.11
N VAL A 603 47.18 -23.74 -0.91
CA VAL A 603 47.50 -23.41 -2.31
C VAL A 603 46.55 -22.33 -2.86
N ASP A 604 45.25 -22.46 -2.61
CA ASP A 604 44.27 -21.44 -2.99
C ASP A 604 44.55 -20.10 -2.26
N ALA A 605 44.93 -20.15 -0.99
CA ALA A 605 45.25 -18.97 -0.19
C ALA A 605 46.55 -18.27 -0.62
N TRP A 606 47.52 -19.03 -1.14
CA TRP A 606 48.78 -18.48 -1.65
C TRP A 606 48.57 -17.52 -2.82
N LYS A 607 47.47 -17.67 -3.58
CA LYS A 607 47.07 -16.78 -4.67
C LYS A 607 46.51 -15.42 -4.20
N LEU A 608 46.27 -15.24 -2.89
CA LEU A 608 45.57 -14.05 -2.35
C LEU A 608 46.48 -12.90 -1.91
N GLY A 609 47.76 -13.14 -1.63
CA GLY A 609 48.68 -12.15 -1.02
C GLY A 609 49.23 -12.58 0.34
N GLN A 610 50.34 -11.98 0.81
CA GLN A 610 51.03 -12.39 2.05
C GLN A 610 50.13 -12.30 3.29
N ASP A 611 49.42 -11.19 3.44
CA ASP A 611 48.63 -10.93 4.63
C ASP A 611 47.38 -11.83 4.68
N ASP A 612 46.72 -12.00 3.53
CA ASP A 612 45.57 -12.91 3.40
C ASP A 612 45.98 -14.37 3.62
N PHE A 613 47.14 -14.77 3.11
CA PHE A 613 47.71 -16.08 3.37
C PHE A 613 47.97 -16.30 4.88
N LYS A 614 48.62 -15.34 5.56
CA LYS A 614 48.82 -15.41 7.03
C LYS A 614 47.50 -15.52 7.80
N ARG A 615 46.43 -14.84 7.36
CA ARG A 615 45.09 -14.94 7.99
C ARG A 615 44.50 -16.34 7.85
N VAL A 616 44.58 -16.93 6.66
CA VAL A 616 44.12 -18.31 6.41
C VAL A 616 44.92 -19.30 7.23
N VAL A 617 46.26 -19.19 7.25
CA VAL A 617 47.14 -20.04 8.07
C VAL A 617 46.79 -19.92 9.56
N ARG A 618 46.56 -18.69 10.06
CA ARG A 618 46.15 -18.44 11.45
C ARG A 618 44.83 -19.14 11.80
N ARG A 619 43.83 -19.11 10.91
CA ARG A 619 42.56 -19.83 11.10
C ARG A 619 42.77 -21.34 11.13
N LEU A 620 43.53 -21.90 10.18
CA LEU A 620 43.83 -23.34 10.14
C LEU A 620 44.55 -23.82 11.40
N ILE A 621 45.56 -23.06 11.87
CA ILE A 621 46.27 -23.32 13.12
C ILE A 621 45.32 -23.28 14.33
N ARG A 622 44.41 -22.30 14.39
CA ARG A 622 43.44 -22.18 15.49
C ARG A 622 42.41 -23.31 15.48
N ARG A 623 42.01 -23.79 14.30
CA ARG A 623 41.07 -24.91 14.12
C ARG A 623 41.68 -26.22 14.60
N TRP A 624 42.91 -26.49 14.17
CA TRP A 624 43.64 -27.74 14.45
C TRP A 624 44.55 -27.64 15.68
N HIS A 625 44.25 -26.73 16.60
CA HIS A 625 45.09 -26.50 17.78
C HIS A 625 45.09 -27.73 18.72
N PRO A 626 46.25 -28.30 19.10
CA PRO A 626 46.33 -29.52 19.92
C PRO A 626 45.68 -29.43 21.29
N ASP A 627 45.72 -28.24 21.92
CA ASP A 627 45.16 -28.02 23.27
C ASP A 627 43.62 -27.72 23.24
N LYS A 628 43.00 -27.54 22.07
CA LYS A 628 41.56 -27.17 21.96
C LYS A 628 40.63 -28.36 21.65
N ASN A 629 41.15 -29.43 21.08
CA ASN A 629 40.35 -30.56 20.58
C ASN A 629 40.56 -31.80 21.46
N GLN A 630 39.49 -32.54 21.76
CA GLN A 630 39.54 -33.77 22.59
C GLN A 630 40.47 -34.84 21.99
N ASN A 631 40.64 -34.88 20.66
CA ASN A 631 41.55 -35.77 19.94
C ASN A 631 42.92 -35.12 19.71
N SER A 632 43.68 -34.93 20.79
CA SER A 632 44.94 -34.17 20.77
C SER A 632 46.00 -34.76 19.82
N SER A 633 46.10 -36.09 19.69
CA SER A 633 47.06 -36.73 18.76
C SER A 633 46.75 -36.45 17.30
N PHE A 634 45.49 -36.62 16.88
CA PHE A 634 45.02 -36.36 15.51
C PHE A 634 45.24 -34.89 15.11
N CYS A 635 44.86 -33.95 15.96
CA CYS A 635 45.03 -32.52 15.68
C CYS A 635 46.51 -32.12 15.67
N THR A 636 47.36 -32.78 16.45
CA THR A 636 48.82 -32.58 16.42
C THR A 636 49.41 -33.00 15.08
N GLU A 637 48.93 -34.09 14.47
CA GLU A 637 49.37 -34.54 13.15
C GLU A 637 48.95 -33.55 12.05
N VAL A 638 47.69 -33.10 12.04
CA VAL A 638 47.22 -32.05 11.10
C VAL A 638 47.97 -30.74 11.29
N PHE A 639 48.22 -30.35 12.54
CA PHE A 639 48.98 -29.14 12.85
C PHE A 639 50.43 -29.20 12.34
N LYS A 640 51.12 -30.33 12.54
CA LYS A 640 52.47 -30.55 11.98
C LYS A 640 52.45 -30.50 10.47
N HIS A 641 51.47 -31.15 9.85
CA HIS A 641 51.31 -31.15 8.40
C HIS A 641 51.11 -29.73 7.84
N ILE A 642 50.29 -28.88 8.48
CA ILE A 642 50.16 -27.46 8.12
C ILE A 642 51.52 -26.76 8.17
N ARG A 643 52.31 -26.94 9.24
CA ARG A 643 53.63 -26.30 9.37
C ARG A 643 54.57 -26.72 8.25
N GLU A 644 54.67 -28.02 8.00
CA GLU A 644 55.56 -28.58 6.98
C GLU A 644 55.15 -28.18 5.57
N PHE A 645 53.85 -28.18 5.27
CA PHE A 645 53.35 -27.80 3.95
C PHE A 645 53.52 -26.30 3.67
N VAL A 646 53.33 -25.42 4.67
CA VAL A 646 53.64 -23.99 4.54
C VAL A 646 55.13 -23.78 4.25
N LYS A 647 56.04 -24.52 4.91
CA LYS A 647 57.47 -24.46 4.60
C LYS A 647 57.78 -24.94 3.18
N LYS A 648 57.17 -26.05 2.74
CA LYS A 648 57.28 -26.52 1.35
C LYS A 648 56.78 -25.47 0.33
N LEU A 649 55.71 -24.73 0.65
CA LEU A 649 55.20 -23.61 -0.16
C LEU A 649 56.23 -22.48 -0.26
N GLN A 650 56.84 -22.11 0.88
CA GLN A 650 57.88 -21.09 0.94
C GLN A 650 59.15 -21.49 0.17
N ASP A 651 59.54 -22.77 0.23
CA ASP A 651 60.69 -23.32 -0.47
C ASP A 651 60.43 -23.58 -1.96
N GLY A 652 59.17 -23.47 -2.42
CA GLY A 652 58.76 -23.72 -3.81
C GLY A 652 58.80 -25.20 -4.23
N ASN A 653 59.00 -26.12 -3.29
CA ASN A 653 59.16 -27.56 -3.53
C ASN A 653 57.80 -28.30 -3.49
N ILE A 654 56.86 -27.91 -4.35
CA ILE A 654 55.51 -28.48 -4.38
C ILE A 654 55.18 -29.10 -5.71
N ASP A 655 54.66 -30.32 -5.63
CA ASP A 655 54.07 -31.04 -6.75
C ASP A 655 52.54 -30.90 -6.69
N ALA A 656 52.02 -29.85 -7.33
CA ALA A 656 50.58 -29.57 -7.36
C ALA A 656 49.76 -30.66 -8.07
N SER A 657 50.39 -31.54 -8.86
CA SER A 657 49.69 -32.64 -9.54
C SER A 657 49.18 -33.72 -8.57
N LYS A 658 49.74 -33.76 -7.34
CA LYS A 658 49.32 -34.69 -6.29
C LYS A 658 48.08 -34.22 -5.53
N ILE A 659 47.73 -32.94 -5.64
CA ILE A 659 46.55 -32.34 -5.01
C ILE A 659 45.34 -32.60 -5.91
N ASP A 660 44.28 -33.20 -5.36
CA ASP A 660 43.17 -33.74 -6.15
C ASP A 660 42.50 -32.68 -7.04
N LYS A 661 42.22 -31.48 -6.53
CA LYS A 661 41.70 -30.35 -7.31
C LYS A 661 42.57 -29.96 -8.53
N TYR A 662 43.88 -30.19 -8.46
CA TYR A 662 44.85 -29.78 -9.49
C TYR A 662 45.34 -30.96 -10.36
N ARG A 663 44.92 -32.19 -10.03
CA ARG A 663 45.32 -33.42 -10.72
C ARG A 663 44.78 -33.52 -12.14
N GLU A 664 43.52 -33.14 -12.36
CA GLU A 664 42.85 -33.27 -13.67
C GLU A 664 43.50 -32.43 -14.79
N HIS A 665 44.16 -31.33 -14.43
CA HIS A 665 44.90 -30.46 -15.36
C HIS A 665 46.42 -30.65 -15.26
N GLY A 666 46.89 -31.73 -14.63
CA GLY A 666 48.32 -32.05 -14.48
C GLY A 666 49.13 -30.98 -13.74
N GLY A 667 48.50 -30.18 -12.87
CA GLY A 667 49.14 -29.05 -12.18
C GLY A 667 49.46 -27.84 -13.07
N GLN A 668 49.00 -27.80 -14.33
CA GLN A 668 49.31 -26.72 -15.27
C GLN A 668 48.83 -25.34 -14.78
N ASP A 669 47.65 -25.23 -14.16
CA ASP A 669 47.15 -23.97 -13.58
C ASP A 669 48.09 -23.39 -12.52
N TRP A 670 48.61 -24.25 -11.63
CA TRP A 670 49.58 -23.85 -10.61
C TRP A 670 50.92 -23.47 -11.21
N GLN A 671 51.42 -24.25 -12.18
CA GLN A 671 52.66 -23.94 -12.88
C GLN A 671 52.57 -22.63 -13.67
N GLU A 672 51.43 -22.35 -14.29
CA GLU A 672 51.18 -21.10 -15.02
C GLU A 672 51.11 -19.91 -14.05
N TYR A 673 50.42 -20.06 -12.91
CA TYR A 673 50.45 -19.07 -11.82
C TYR A 673 51.89 -18.82 -11.35
N MET A 674 52.66 -19.87 -11.09
CA MET A 674 54.05 -19.77 -10.63
C MET A 674 54.97 -19.12 -11.67
N GLN A 675 54.77 -19.38 -12.96
CA GLN A 675 55.50 -18.74 -14.07
C GLN A 675 55.17 -17.25 -14.17
N ARG A 676 53.88 -16.87 -14.12
CA ARG A 676 53.44 -15.45 -14.08
C ARG A 676 54.01 -14.74 -12.86
N ALA A 677 53.91 -15.37 -11.70
CA ALA A 677 54.45 -14.91 -10.43
C ALA A 677 55.99 -14.73 -10.46
N SER A 678 56.72 -15.63 -11.14
CA SER A 678 58.18 -15.58 -11.26
C SER A 678 58.70 -14.48 -12.21
N SER A 679 57.85 -13.98 -13.11
CA SER A 679 58.17 -12.90 -14.05
C SER A 679 57.97 -11.49 -13.47
N GLY A 680 57.30 -11.37 -12.32
CA GLY A 680 57.18 -10.13 -11.54
C GLY A 680 58.17 -10.09 -10.35
N THR A 681 58.54 -8.90 -9.89
CA THR A 681 59.47 -8.69 -8.75
C THR A 681 58.86 -9.06 -7.39
N THR A 682 57.58 -9.46 -7.33
CA THR A 682 56.78 -9.51 -6.09
C THR A 682 56.56 -10.91 -5.49
N ASN A 683 56.74 -12.02 -6.22
CA ASN A 683 56.23 -13.32 -5.77
C ASN A 683 57.26 -14.41 -5.41
N LYS A 684 58.52 -14.04 -5.14
CA LYS A 684 59.50 -14.96 -4.52
C LYS A 684 59.54 -14.89 -2.98
N CYS A 685 58.64 -14.14 -2.33
CA CYS A 685 58.99 -13.44 -1.07
C CYS A 685 58.01 -13.59 0.11
N TYR A 686 57.28 -14.70 0.29
CA TYR A 686 56.56 -14.93 1.57
C TYR A 686 57.47 -15.58 2.62
N THR A 687 58.56 -14.90 3.00
CA THR A 687 59.41 -15.34 4.11
C THR A 687 58.85 -14.79 5.42
N PHE A 688 58.19 -15.63 6.20
CA PHE A 688 57.92 -15.36 7.60
C PHE A 688 58.28 -16.62 8.40
N ASP A 689 58.77 -16.42 9.62
CA ASP A 689 59.07 -17.52 10.53
C ASP A 689 57.75 -18.23 10.89
N MET A 690 57.50 -19.36 10.23
CA MET A 690 56.30 -20.15 10.46
C MET A 690 56.31 -20.79 11.85
N ASP A 691 57.47 -21.19 12.38
CA ASP A 691 57.53 -21.77 13.72
C ASP A 691 57.26 -20.70 14.77
N GLY A 692 57.92 -19.54 14.69
CA GLY A 692 57.64 -18.39 15.55
C GLY A 692 56.19 -17.91 15.44
N PHE A 693 55.65 -17.79 14.23
CA PHE A 693 54.25 -17.41 14.00
C PHE A 693 53.25 -18.39 14.63
N ALA A 694 53.51 -19.68 14.50
CA ALA A 694 52.65 -20.71 15.08
C ALA A 694 52.78 -20.75 16.61
N ASP A 695 54.00 -20.58 17.14
CA ASP A 695 54.28 -20.55 18.57
C ASP A 695 53.69 -19.30 19.23
N ASP A 696 53.65 -18.16 18.54
CA ASP A 696 52.96 -16.94 18.98
C ASP A 696 51.44 -17.13 19.07
N ILE A 697 50.84 -17.81 18.09
CA ILE A 697 49.41 -18.14 18.13
C ILE A 697 49.09 -19.07 19.31
N ILE A 698 49.94 -20.08 19.56
CA ILE A 698 49.79 -21.02 20.69
C ILE A 698 50.04 -20.30 22.03
N GLY A 699 51.10 -19.50 22.12
CA GLY A 699 51.52 -18.78 23.32
C GLY A 699 50.50 -17.72 23.73
N GLY A 700 49.94 -16.99 22.77
CA GLY A 700 48.87 -16.02 22.99
C GLY A 700 47.60 -16.67 23.56
N TYR A 701 47.25 -17.86 23.08
CA TYR A 701 46.12 -18.63 23.61
C TYR A 701 46.36 -19.07 25.06
N ARG A 702 47.53 -19.63 25.38
CA ARG A 702 47.90 -20.06 26.74
C ARG A 702 47.94 -18.89 27.74
N ARG A 703 48.41 -17.71 27.33
CA ARG A 703 48.40 -16.48 28.15
C ARG A 703 46.98 -16.01 28.46
N ARG A 704 46.07 -15.99 27.47
CA ARG A 704 44.64 -15.66 27.70
C ARG A 704 43.96 -16.66 28.64
N ASN A 705 44.27 -17.95 28.50
CA ASN A 705 43.62 -19.00 29.29
C ASN A 705 44.13 -19.06 30.74
N ARG A 706 45.42 -18.75 31.00
CA ARG A 706 45.95 -18.61 32.38
C ARG A 706 45.27 -17.47 33.15
N ASN A 707 44.99 -16.35 32.49
CA ASN A 707 44.25 -15.25 33.11
C ASN A 707 42.78 -15.60 33.38
N ARG A 708 42.22 -16.65 32.75
CA ARG A 708 40.84 -17.14 32.96
C ARG A 708 40.66 -18.03 34.20
N GLN A 709 41.72 -18.68 34.70
CA GLN A 709 41.60 -19.59 35.85
C GLN A 709 41.51 -18.89 37.22
N SER A 710 41.53 -17.54 37.26
CA SER A 710 41.43 -16.77 38.51
C SER A 710 40.07 -16.10 38.74
N TYR A 711 39.02 -16.41 37.96
CA TYR A 711 37.74 -15.71 38.03
C TYR A 711 36.79 -16.29 39.08
N THR A 712 36.79 -15.68 40.27
CA THR A 712 35.54 -15.44 41.01
C THR A 712 34.87 -14.20 40.39
N LYS A 713 33.53 -14.21 40.24
CA LYS A 713 32.70 -13.13 39.64
C LYS A 713 33.19 -11.72 40.05
N LYS A 714 33.92 -11.05 39.16
CA LYS A 714 34.21 -9.60 39.21
C LYS A 714 34.13 -9.06 37.78
N TYR A 715 33.66 -7.82 37.68
CA TYR A 715 33.59 -7.01 36.46
C TYR A 715 34.86 -7.15 35.59
N VAL A 716 34.67 -7.37 34.27
CA VAL A 716 35.75 -7.51 33.29
C VAL A 716 35.78 -6.25 32.42
N PRO A 717 36.86 -5.44 32.44
CA PRO A 717 37.02 -4.30 31.55
C PRO A 717 37.06 -4.72 30.06
N ASP A 718 36.51 -3.89 29.16
CA ASP A 718 36.55 -4.10 27.70
C ASP A 718 37.46 -3.05 27.01
N PRO A 719 38.79 -3.26 26.95
CA PRO A 719 39.71 -2.29 26.38
C PRO A 719 39.57 -2.21 24.85
N GLN A 720 39.19 -1.02 24.33
CA GLN A 720 39.08 -0.76 22.89
C GLN A 720 40.06 0.35 22.44
N PRO A 721 41.37 0.06 22.37
CA PRO A 721 42.39 1.08 22.05
C PRO A 721 42.22 1.69 20.65
N HIS A 722 41.71 0.92 19.69
CA HIS A 722 41.41 1.41 18.34
C HIS A 722 40.26 2.43 18.33
N MET A 723 39.17 2.17 19.06
CA MET A 723 38.11 3.16 19.24
C MET A 723 38.65 4.38 19.98
N GLY A 724 39.56 4.21 20.95
CA GLY A 724 40.32 5.32 21.53
C GLY A 724 41.01 6.20 20.48
N ARG A 725 41.72 5.58 19.50
CA ARG A 725 42.35 6.31 18.38
C ARG A 725 41.34 7.09 17.53
N VAL A 726 40.15 6.53 17.29
CA VAL A 726 39.07 7.23 16.58
C VAL A 726 38.57 8.44 17.37
N TRP A 727 38.40 8.31 18.68
CA TRP A 727 37.94 9.39 19.56
C TRP A 727 38.94 10.54 19.65
N ILE A 728 40.25 10.24 19.78
CA ILE A 728 41.28 11.28 19.79
C ILE A 728 41.41 11.95 18.41
N GLN A 729 41.22 11.20 17.31
CA GLN A 729 41.18 11.79 15.97
C GLN A 729 39.99 12.76 15.81
N GLN A 730 38.80 12.40 16.30
CA GLN A 730 37.66 13.32 16.31
C GLN A 730 37.92 14.55 17.18
N ALA A 731 38.60 14.39 18.33
CA ALA A 731 38.98 15.51 19.18
C ALA A 731 39.92 16.49 18.44
N LYS A 732 40.87 15.98 17.65
CA LYS A 732 41.75 16.81 16.80
C LYS A 732 40.94 17.60 15.76
N TYR A 733 40.02 16.93 15.05
CA TYR A 733 39.13 17.62 14.10
C TYR A 733 38.25 18.69 14.77
N ASP A 734 37.76 18.43 15.98
CA ASP A 734 36.97 19.41 16.73
C ASP A 734 37.80 20.64 17.14
N ILE A 735 39.08 20.46 17.50
CA ILE A 735 40.00 21.58 17.75
C ILE A 735 40.27 22.36 16.48
N ASP A 736 40.58 21.69 15.37
CA ASP A 736 40.85 22.37 14.08
C ASP A 736 39.63 23.19 13.62
N ALA A 737 38.43 22.65 13.82
CA ALA A 737 37.18 23.35 13.57
C ALA A 737 37.00 24.56 14.50
N ALA A 738 37.33 24.44 15.80
CA ALA A 738 37.26 25.55 16.75
C ALA A 738 38.25 26.67 16.42
N ILE A 739 39.49 26.32 16.03
CA ILE A 739 40.51 27.27 15.58
C ILE A 739 40.03 28.00 14.33
N SER A 740 39.56 27.26 13.33
CA SER A 740 39.05 27.84 12.08
C SER A 740 37.84 28.75 12.33
N ALA A 741 36.92 28.33 13.20
CA ALA A 741 35.73 29.11 13.52
C ALA A 741 36.07 30.40 14.29
N LEU A 742 37.12 30.39 15.11
CA LEU A 742 37.57 31.55 15.87
C LEU A 742 38.03 32.71 14.95
N GLU A 743 38.58 32.42 13.77
CA GLU A 743 39.03 33.44 12.82
C GLU A 743 37.88 34.26 12.21
N PHE A 744 36.70 33.66 12.06
CA PHE A 744 35.55 34.25 11.34
C PHE A 744 34.32 34.45 12.23
N VAL A 745 34.43 34.21 13.54
CA VAL A 745 33.31 34.27 14.47
C VAL A 745 32.75 35.70 14.54
N LYS A 746 31.42 35.82 14.53
CA LYS A 746 30.73 37.10 14.71
C LYS A 746 30.63 37.47 16.20
N GLU A 747 30.55 38.76 16.48
CA GLU A 747 30.23 39.26 17.80
C GLU A 747 28.94 38.58 18.33
N LYS A 748 28.94 38.17 19.61
CA LYS A 748 27.91 37.34 20.25
C LYS A 748 27.78 35.89 19.75
N SER A 749 28.88 35.27 19.29
CA SER A 749 28.91 33.82 18.98
C SER A 749 30.08 33.07 19.63
N TYR A 750 30.84 33.73 20.49
CA TYR A 750 32.01 33.16 21.18
C TYR A 750 31.69 31.96 22.07
N ASN A 751 30.46 31.90 22.60
CA ASN A 751 29.99 30.74 23.36
C ASN A 751 30.05 29.43 22.56
N TRP A 752 29.86 29.47 21.23
CA TRP A 752 29.95 28.29 20.37
C TRP A 752 31.38 27.79 20.16
N ILE A 753 32.36 28.69 20.17
CA ILE A 753 33.77 28.31 20.15
C ILE A 753 34.11 27.58 21.46
N CYS A 754 33.70 28.12 22.60
CA CYS A 754 33.86 27.47 23.90
C CYS A 754 33.16 26.08 23.97
N VAL A 755 32.01 25.91 23.32
CA VAL A 755 31.33 24.59 23.18
C VAL A 755 32.22 23.60 22.44
N GLN A 756 32.78 24.01 21.30
CA GLN A 756 33.66 23.15 20.49
C GLN A 756 34.95 22.81 21.25
N SER A 757 35.56 23.77 21.92
CA SER A 757 36.75 23.56 22.76
C SER A 757 36.48 22.58 23.89
N GLN A 758 35.36 22.72 24.63
CA GLN A 758 35.00 21.76 25.67
C GLN A 758 34.77 20.36 25.09
N GLN A 759 34.08 20.26 23.96
CA GLN A 759 33.77 18.99 23.30
C GLN A 759 35.04 18.27 22.84
N ALA A 760 36.00 19.00 22.29
CA ALA A 760 37.28 18.43 21.90
C ALA A 760 38.05 17.87 23.10
N ALA A 761 38.16 18.65 24.19
CA ALA A 761 38.79 18.20 25.43
C ALA A 761 38.08 16.97 26.02
N GLU A 762 36.74 16.96 26.04
CA GLU A 762 35.95 15.83 26.52
C GLU A 762 36.21 14.56 25.71
N LYS A 763 36.18 14.65 24.38
CA LYS A 763 36.42 13.50 23.49
C LYS A 763 37.83 12.94 23.64
N ALA A 764 38.84 13.80 23.78
CA ALA A 764 40.21 13.35 24.03
C ALA A 764 40.31 12.58 25.37
N LEU A 765 39.76 13.13 26.46
CA LEU A 765 39.81 12.46 27.76
C LEU A 765 39.01 11.14 27.77
N LYS A 766 37.86 11.10 27.07
CA LYS A 766 37.07 9.88 26.88
C LYS A 766 37.76 8.87 25.96
N ALA A 767 38.61 9.29 25.03
CA ALA A 767 39.43 8.38 24.23
C ALA A 767 40.26 7.45 25.12
N VAL A 768 40.83 7.98 26.20
CA VAL A 768 41.58 7.17 27.18
C VAL A 768 40.66 6.22 27.93
N GLN A 769 39.45 6.64 28.33
CA GLN A 769 38.47 5.74 28.95
C GLN A 769 38.09 4.59 28.02
N VAL A 770 37.74 4.88 26.76
CA VAL A 770 37.41 3.88 25.75
C VAL A 770 38.57 2.91 25.52
N SER A 771 39.81 3.42 25.49
CA SER A 771 41.00 2.60 25.30
C SER A 771 41.25 1.61 26.44
N LYS A 772 40.91 1.99 27.67
CA LYS A 772 41.08 1.17 28.88
C LYS A 772 39.88 0.25 29.12
N ASP A 773 38.66 0.77 28.92
CA ASP A 773 37.41 0.10 29.23
C ASP A 773 36.18 0.82 28.60
N ALA A 774 35.75 0.36 27.42
CA ALA A 774 34.61 0.89 26.69
C ALA A 774 33.28 0.76 27.46
N ASN A 775 33.16 -0.20 28.38
CA ASN A 775 31.96 -0.42 29.19
C ASN A 775 31.77 0.61 30.32
N ARG A 776 32.80 1.42 30.62
CA ARG A 776 32.78 2.44 31.70
C ARG A 776 33.07 3.85 31.20
N VAL A 777 32.74 4.13 29.95
CA VAL A 777 32.80 5.49 29.42
C VAL A 777 31.68 6.31 30.03
N THR A 778 32.06 7.43 30.64
CA THR A 778 31.11 8.34 31.29
C THR A 778 30.16 8.99 30.26
N SER A 779 28.87 9.03 30.57
CA SER A 779 27.85 9.63 29.71
C SER A 779 27.61 11.12 29.97
N ASP A 780 28.16 11.67 31.06
CA ASP A 780 28.09 13.10 31.36
C ASP A 780 29.15 13.90 30.59
N HIS A 781 29.03 15.23 30.62
CA HIS A 781 29.96 16.16 29.99
C HIS A 781 31.02 16.68 30.97
N SER A 782 31.30 15.90 32.02
CA SER A 782 32.34 16.26 32.98
C SER A 782 33.71 16.06 32.35
N LEU A 783 34.57 17.07 32.46
CA LEU A 783 35.99 16.92 32.11
C LEU A 783 36.79 16.26 33.24
N MET A 784 36.25 16.20 34.47
CA MET A 784 36.92 15.59 35.62
C MET A 784 36.76 14.07 35.60
N LEU A 785 37.51 13.43 34.72
CA LEU A 785 37.54 11.98 34.53
C LEU A 785 38.70 11.35 35.32
N PRO A 786 38.69 10.02 35.59
CA PRO A 786 39.77 9.35 36.30
C PRO A 786 41.17 9.61 35.72
N VAL A 787 41.29 9.68 34.39
CA VAL A 787 42.55 10.00 33.69
C VAL A 787 43.10 11.39 34.07
N VAL A 788 42.21 12.35 34.36
CA VAL A 788 42.58 13.70 34.79
C VAL A 788 43.05 13.67 36.25
N CYS A 789 42.41 12.87 37.11
CA CYS A 789 42.86 12.69 38.48
C CYS A 789 44.23 12.00 38.58
N GLU A 790 44.58 11.16 37.60
CA GLU A 790 45.84 10.43 37.52
C GLU A 790 47.02 11.26 36.97
N ASN A 791 46.76 12.39 36.30
CA ASN A 791 47.77 13.22 35.65
C ASN A 791 47.66 14.69 36.08
N ALA A 792 48.68 15.19 36.80
CA ALA A 792 48.67 16.53 37.37
C ALA A 792 48.59 17.65 36.31
N ASP A 793 49.25 17.48 35.16
CA ASP A 793 49.25 18.47 34.08
C ASP A 793 47.88 18.54 33.40
N LEU A 794 47.26 17.38 33.13
CA LEU A 794 45.89 17.32 32.62
C LEU A 794 44.89 17.93 33.61
N ARG A 795 45.08 17.66 34.91
CA ARG A 795 44.24 18.24 35.97
C ARG A 795 44.29 19.75 35.97
N GLN A 796 45.49 20.33 35.93
CA GLN A 796 45.64 21.77 35.89
C GLN A 796 44.95 22.38 34.66
N LEU A 797 45.18 21.81 33.46
CA LEU A 797 44.58 22.30 32.23
C LEU A 797 43.05 22.19 32.24
N VAL A 798 42.51 21.10 32.77
CA VAL A 798 41.06 20.90 32.90
C VAL A 798 40.44 21.85 33.92
N ASP A 799 41.08 22.06 35.07
CA ASP A 799 40.61 23.00 36.10
C ASP A 799 40.59 24.45 35.55
N GLU A 800 41.62 24.84 34.79
CA GLU A 800 41.68 26.15 34.11
C GLU A 800 40.54 26.29 33.08
N LEU A 801 40.31 25.27 32.24
CA LEU A 801 39.24 25.26 31.24
C LEU A 801 37.85 25.29 31.87
N GLN A 802 37.63 24.52 32.93
CA GLN A 802 36.37 24.50 33.68
C GLN A 802 36.12 25.81 34.42
N THR A 803 37.15 26.49 34.92
CA THR A 803 36.99 27.81 35.55
C THR A 803 36.49 28.85 34.56
N LYS A 804 36.96 28.77 33.30
CA LYS A 804 36.54 29.67 32.21
C LYS A 804 35.12 29.38 31.74
N ILE A 805 34.81 28.12 31.49
CA ILE A 805 33.54 27.69 30.90
C ILE A 805 32.43 27.53 31.97
N VAL A 806 32.82 27.32 33.22
CA VAL A 806 31.99 26.99 34.38
C VAL A 806 31.31 25.63 34.27
N ASN A 807 30.43 25.44 33.29
CA ASN A 807 29.91 24.13 32.92
C ASN A 807 29.36 24.12 31.49
N TYR A 808 29.31 22.93 30.90
CA TYR A 808 28.91 22.74 29.51
C TYR A 808 27.47 23.20 29.21
N SER A 809 26.53 23.03 30.14
CA SER A 809 25.13 23.42 29.93
C SER A 809 24.95 24.94 29.88
N ARG A 810 25.74 25.70 30.65
CA ARG A 810 25.70 27.16 30.71
C ARG A 810 26.10 27.83 29.40
N LEU A 811 26.93 27.18 28.60
CA LEU A 811 27.32 27.66 27.26
C LEU A 811 26.15 27.71 26.26
N ARG A 812 25.07 26.95 26.52
CA ARG A 812 24.01 26.68 25.54
C ARG A 812 22.63 27.15 25.98
N TYR A 813 22.32 27.12 27.28
CA TYR A 813 20.96 27.32 27.77
C TYR A 813 20.82 28.61 28.61
N PRO A 814 19.96 29.58 28.20
CA PRO A 814 19.71 30.81 28.95
C PRO A 814 19.12 30.60 30.35
N ARG A 815 18.41 29.48 30.59
CA ARG A 815 17.78 29.16 31.89
C ARG A 815 18.78 29.07 33.05
N LEU A 816 20.05 28.85 32.75
CA LEU A 816 21.13 28.75 33.74
C LEU A 816 21.80 30.10 34.04
N LEU A 817 21.27 31.19 33.48
CA LEU A 817 21.79 32.55 33.61
C LEU A 817 20.80 33.44 34.35
N GLU A 818 21.31 34.51 34.95
CA GLU A 818 20.47 35.58 35.50
C GLU A 818 19.74 36.31 34.36
N PHE A 819 18.42 36.37 34.46
CA PHE A 819 17.59 37.15 33.53
C PHE A 819 18.05 38.63 33.51
N PRO A 820 18.20 39.29 32.35
CA PRO A 820 17.83 38.87 30.99
C PRO A 820 19.01 38.38 30.11
N LYS A 821 20.10 37.86 30.69
CA LYS A 821 21.33 37.52 29.94
C LYS A 821 21.18 36.27 29.07
N THR A 822 21.86 36.26 27.92
CA THR A 822 22.01 35.07 27.07
C THR A 822 23.44 34.50 27.11
N PRO A 823 23.66 33.21 26.80
CA PRO A 823 25.02 32.65 26.74
C PRO A 823 25.92 33.39 25.74
N ALA A 824 25.34 33.82 24.62
CA ALA A 824 26.00 34.62 23.60
C ALA A 824 26.57 35.97 24.12
N GLU A 825 25.98 36.52 25.18
CA GLU A 825 26.41 37.78 25.81
C GLU A 825 27.34 37.58 27.00
N LEU A 826 27.52 36.34 27.44
CA LEU A 826 28.32 36.02 28.61
C LEU A 826 29.79 35.80 28.28
N TYR A 827 30.09 35.22 27.11
CA TYR A 827 31.44 34.83 26.71
C TYR A 827 32.03 35.83 25.72
N THR A 828 33.26 36.24 25.99
CA THR A 828 34.02 37.19 25.18
C THR A 828 34.93 36.48 24.18
N GLN A 829 35.50 37.24 23.24
CA GLN A 829 36.53 36.75 22.35
C GLN A 829 37.72 36.14 23.11
N LYS A 830 38.14 36.80 24.19
CA LYS A 830 39.22 36.33 25.05
C LYS A 830 38.91 34.98 25.69
N ASP A 831 37.67 34.79 26.16
CA ASP A 831 37.24 33.51 26.73
C ASP A 831 37.28 32.39 25.69
N ALA A 832 36.92 32.68 24.44
CA ALA A 832 36.99 31.74 23.33
C ALA A 832 38.45 31.39 22.95
N GLU A 833 39.32 32.39 22.80
CA GLU A 833 40.75 32.21 22.52
C GLU A 833 41.44 31.34 23.59
N GLU A 834 41.22 31.67 24.87
CA GLU A 834 41.77 30.92 26.00
C GLU A 834 41.19 29.49 26.06
N SER A 835 39.90 29.32 25.79
CA SER A 835 39.27 27.99 25.76
C SER A 835 39.86 27.09 24.67
N VAL A 836 40.09 27.63 23.48
CA VAL A 836 40.71 26.91 22.36
C VAL A 836 42.14 26.51 22.70
N GLU A 837 42.93 27.43 23.28
CA GLU A 837 44.31 27.14 23.67
C GLU A 837 44.38 26.03 24.72
N LEU A 838 43.56 26.10 25.77
CA LEU A 838 43.51 25.11 26.84
C LEU A 838 43.06 23.74 26.30
N ALA A 839 41.99 23.71 25.50
CA ALA A 839 41.51 22.47 24.90
C ALA A 839 42.55 21.83 23.96
N ARG A 840 43.25 22.63 23.15
CA ARG A 840 44.35 22.16 22.30
C ARG A 840 45.47 21.53 23.11
N LYS A 841 45.88 22.16 24.23
CA LYS A 841 46.88 21.58 25.14
C LYS A 841 46.41 20.24 25.70
N ILE A 842 45.16 20.14 26.15
CA ILE A 842 44.58 18.87 26.64
C ILE A 842 44.62 17.79 25.56
N VAL A 843 44.15 18.09 24.35
CA VAL A 843 44.13 17.12 23.24
C VAL A 843 45.53 16.62 22.91
N ASN A 844 46.51 17.52 22.79
CA ASN A 844 47.89 17.16 22.49
C ASN A 844 48.52 16.33 23.62
N THR A 845 48.36 16.75 24.88
CA THR A 845 48.88 16.00 26.03
C THR A 845 48.29 14.60 26.12
N VAL A 846 47.00 14.43 25.81
CA VAL A 846 46.38 13.10 25.77
C VAL A 846 46.95 12.26 24.62
N ASP A 847 47.10 12.84 23.43
CA ASP A 847 47.64 12.14 22.26
C ASP A 847 49.09 11.67 22.50
N ASP A 848 49.94 12.56 23.01
CA ASP A 848 51.36 12.30 23.27
C ASP A 848 51.59 11.24 24.36
N ILE A 849 50.71 11.15 25.35
CA ILE A 849 50.87 10.21 26.49
C ILE A 849 50.28 8.83 26.18
N TYR A 850 49.18 8.75 25.42
CA TYR A 850 48.38 7.53 25.31
C TYR A 850 48.27 6.94 23.90
N PHE A 851 48.58 7.70 22.85
CA PHE A 851 48.29 7.29 21.46
C PHE A 851 49.45 7.42 20.47
N GLN A 852 50.45 8.24 20.77
CA GLN A 852 51.78 8.22 20.13
C GLN A 852 52.71 7.26 20.87
#